data_AF-A0A1E2WVI9-F1
#
_entry.id   AF-A0A1E2WVI9-F1
#
_cell.length_a   1.000
_cell.length_b   1.000
_cell.length_c   1.000
_cell.angle_alpha   90.00
_cell.angle_beta   90.00
_cell.angle_gamma   90.00
#
_symmetry.space_group_name_H-M   'P 1'
#
loop_
_entity.id
_entity.type
_entity.pdbx_description
1 polymer ?
#
loop_
_entity_poly.entity_id
_entity_poly.type
_entity_poly.pdbx_seq_one_letter_code
_entity_poly.pdbx_strand_id
1 'polypeptide(L)'
;MTRDDYEKQLRKIVLHSADIIPEKVAEYLQEVAKYGYTDTKKEILKEYKPLVDHIPKAFVDFALDIFIKKPRMRRLPPPVTSDNFEEAENSNLIKNLPSYLFEEIVTSHDYEPLDFGKLGIEDFMGFLPPSHVQGSFLYLLQKNEDEGLRLVQTLTNFAVSEWRKREQKARTDESSRTPLPVIIDLSSQAHEFWGNADIYCWYRGTSVGPYPVISALMALEVWMERQIEAGRNVEELFHKVLLGSDCVAVLGICVTLALAYPEKCLKAILPIVSAPAIWRMDIYRLAHEDDNPSRFPWEQDKLIYRLIDERNQKPHRKVDIRALAMQYMLSGDDSLCIPFQEAVAKFTDKLPFRYKQEEENLEIIAALREQMENYQAFGNLDNYFWVQHGNQWLVQVEAPQAIRERNQEQLAANLEWQRWFSLSMWAQKTIKIGQAEERMTLEEAVAAAKGFQKTDDFSVKYESDQPDANRLRAIVGVAAAILVADFEWTKAQGLITWSRGILLAAARLPYQGYVYNRFPADPKVSAGRGLGILVTHSSADQDVREVILKLISDPQQQVVQAAFRGIYEAWMVDEVLCWNALNLGISLCLEPINIAFGSPGSDFGTSFAEKEKWQLNLLQTSLDNLSKNTLPIIRVPSRKDAVFLHDLAQNVLHALPFPELLKKPTSKQNILQVTDDLMAWTIEENTPNENDSDCSSQITFEWNRFFLRWVSCLAQSLNFEEIHNHLLTPLQNCWSKAPNLTTNLLSGFIDYHIGYVEPLTRKAQLGWKEICNWVLDSPEVKKEANNYFLSNEISDALSRIVFVEHGKCWFEEQWSHAALFSDIIEKWVKVIGHNPQAFSYLITMLSSSVWQFAPEPTLGWLTQCVNASTHPLWQERDNGERTAELLQRIWNNFEKQIRERTATLQHYSDLVYRLVDAGVPLAGLLRQKLEQRSK
;
A
#
# COMPACT_ATOMS: atom_id res chain seq x y z
N MET A 1 18.95 -28.94 3.77
CA MET A 1 18.54 -27.78 4.57
C MET A 1 19.61 -26.75 4.53
N THR A 2 19.33 -25.56 3.98
CA THR A 2 20.29 -24.46 4.12
C THR A 2 20.40 -24.15 5.61
N ARG A 3 21.55 -23.62 6.04
CA ARG A 3 21.73 -23.26 7.45
C ARG A 3 20.62 -22.30 7.91
N ASP A 4 20.19 -21.39 7.04
CA ASP A 4 19.14 -20.41 7.31
C ASP A 4 17.76 -21.07 7.46
N ASP A 5 17.41 -22.03 6.59
CA ASP A 5 16.12 -22.74 6.71
C ASP A 5 16.05 -23.62 7.96
N TYR A 6 17.16 -24.27 8.33
CA TYR A 6 17.23 -25.02 9.59
C TYR A 6 17.03 -24.09 10.77
N GLU A 7 17.67 -22.93 10.74
CA GLU A 7 17.56 -21.94 11.79
C GLU A 7 16.14 -21.41 11.89
N LYS A 8 15.44 -21.18 10.78
CA LYS A 8 14.03 -20.76 10.76
C LYS A 8 13.08 -21.83 11.30
N GLN A 9 13.25 -23.09 10.91
CA GLN A 9 12.44 -24.18 11.44
C GLN A 9 12.70 -24.42 12.92
N LEU A 10 13.97 -24.48 13.34
CA LEU A 10 14.34 -24.58 14.75
C LEU A 10 13.77 -23.42 15.55
N ARG A 11 13.88 -22.19 15.03
CA ARG A 11 13.26 -21.01 15.63
C ARG A 11 11.77 -21.22 15.79
N LYS A 12 11.05 -21.62 14.73
CA LYS A 12 9.61 -21.87 14.81
C LYS A 12 9.27 -22.92 15.87
N ILE A 13 10.01 -24.03 15.92
CA ILE A 13 9.86 -25.07 16.96
C ILE A 13 10.09 -24.48 18.36
N VAL A 14 11.17 -23.71 18.55
CA VAL A 14 11.48 -23.05 19.82
C VAL A 14 10.34 -22.11 20.23
N LEU A 15 9.87 -21.23 19.34
CA LEU A 15 8.78 -20.30 19.62
C LEU A 15 7.46 -21.03 19.95
N HIS A 16 7.16 -22.13 19.26
CA HIS A 16 5.95 -22.93 19.50
C HIS A 16 6.06 -23.84 20.73
N SER A 17 7.26 -24.01 21.30
CA SER A 17 7.49 -24.75 22.54
C SER A 17 7.37 -23.87 23.79
N ALA A 18 6.84 -22.64 23.65
CA ALA A 18 6.70 -21.69 24.76
C ALA A 18 5.76 -22.20 25.88
N ASP A 19 4.87 -23.14 25.56
CA ASP A 19 4.00 -23.83 26.50
C ASP A 19 4.75 -24.87 27.36
N ILE A 20 5.76 -25.52 26.79
CA ILE A 20 6.53 -26.61 27.42
C ILE A 20 7.80 -26.10 28.10
N ILE A 21 8.53 -25.16 27.48
CA ILE A 21 9.83 -24.63 27.94
C ILE A 21 9.88 -23.09 27.99
N PRO A 22 8.94 -22.42 28.68
CA PRO A 22 8.77 -20.96 28.65
C PRO A 22 10.04 -20.17 29.01
N GLU A 23 10.82 -20.66 30.01
CA GLU A 23 12.05 -20.00 30.47
C GLU A 23 13.12 -19.94 29.36
N LYS A 24 13.33 -21.06 28.65
CA LYS A 24 14.30 -21.14 27.55
C LYS A 24 13.89 -20.31 26.34
N VAL A 25 12.59 -20.27 26.04
CA VAL A 25 12.08 -19.43 24.95
C VAL A 25 12.24 -17.95 25.31
N ALA A 26 11.99 -17.56 26.57
CA ALA A 26 12.23 -16.20 27.03
C ALA A 26 13.71 -15.79 26.96
N GLU A 27 14.64 -16.67 27.37
CA GLU A 27 16.09 -16.46 27.20
C GLU A 27 16.46 -16.29 25.73
N TYR A 28 15.92 -17.15 24.85
CA TYR A 28 16.14 -17.05 23.41
C TYR A 28 15.66 -15.71 22.83
N LEU A 29 14.48 -15.23 23.23
CA LEU A 29 13.99 -13.91 22.82
C LEU A 29 14.95 -12.79 23.25
N GLN A 30 15.47 -12.82 24.47
CA GLN A 30 16.44 -11.83 24.95
C GLN A 30 17.74 -11.84 24.14
N GLU A 31 18.26 -13.02 23.80
CA GLU A 31 19.45 -13.14 22.96
C GLU A 31 19.21 -12.61 21.55
N VAL A 32 18.06 -12.94 20.95
CA VAL A 32 17.70 -12.46 19.60
C VAL A 32 17.48 -10.95 19.59
N ALA A 33 16.84 -10.38 20.60
CA ALA A 33 16.69 -8.93 20.74
C ALA A 33 18.06 -8.24 20.71
N LYS A 34 19.02 -8.76 21.47
CA LYS A 34 20.36 -8.18 21.63
C LYS A 34 21.29 -8.40 20.43
N TYR A 35 21.26 -9.59 19.82
CA TYR A 35 22.27 -10.02 18.85
C TYR A 35 21.70 -10.47 17.50
N GLY A 36 20.40 -10.73 17.40
CA GLY A 36 19.77 -11.28 16.20
C GLY A 36 19.74 -10.32 15.02
N TYR A 37 19.76 -10.89 13.81
CA TYR A 37 19.58 -10.17 12.55
C TYR A 37 18.18 -9.57 12.44
N THR A 38 18.04 -8.53 11.61
CA THR A 38 16.78 -7.81 11.42
C THR A 38 15.65 -8.73 10.94
N ASP A 39 15.92 -9.63 9.99
CA ASP A 39 14.88 -10.52 9.46
C ASP A 39 14.40 -11.53 10.50
N THR A 40 15.31 -12.05 11.32
CA THR A 40 14.97 -12.91 12.47
C THR A 40 14.02 -12.22 13.44
N LYS A 41 14.27 -10.94 13.74
CA LYS A 41 13.40 -10.12 14.60
C LYS A 41 12.01 -9.95 13.97
N LYS A 42 11.95 -9.65 12.67
CA LYS A 42 10.68 -9.51 11.93
C LYS A 42 9.87 -10.81 11.93
N GLU A 43 10.52 -11.96 11.75
CA GLU A 43 9.86 -13.26 11.76
C GLU A 43 9.24 -13.58 13.13
N ILE A 44 9.97 -13.34 14.23
CA ILE A 44 9.43 -13.57 15.59
C ILE A 44 8.26 -12.63 15.88
N LEU A 45 8.32 -11.37 15.43
CA LEU A 45 7.19 -10.44 15.57
C LEU A 45 5.93 -10.90 14.81
N LYS A 46 6.07 -11.72 13.75
CA LYS A 46 4.94 -12.32 13.02
C LYS A 46 4.39 -13.57 13.71
N GLU A 47 5.26 -14.38 14.32
CA GLU A 47 4.91 -15.61 15.04
C GLU A 47 4.55 -15.36 16.51
N TYR A 48 3.77 -14.30 16.77
CA TYR A 48 3.53 -13.81 18.14
C TYR A 48 2.56 -14.68 18.95
N LYS A 49 1.61 -15.39 18.33
CA LYS A 49 0.51 -16.07 19.04
C LYS A 49 0.97 -17.03 20.15
N PRO A 50 1.85 -18.03 19.89
CA PRO A 50 2.30 -18.93 20.95
C PRO A 50 3.06 -18.20 22.06
N LEU A 51 3.78 -17.13 21.71
CA LEU A 51 4.54 -16.33 22.68
C LEU A 51 3.60 -15.51 23.57
N VAL A 52 2.56 -14.92 22.99
CA VAL A 52 1.53 -14.17 23.74
C VAL A 52 0.72 -15.09 24.65
N ASP A 53 0.38 -16.30 24.18
CA ASP A 53 -0.44 -17.23 24.96
C ASP A 53 0.30 -17.80 26.18
N HIS A 54 1.63 -17.96 26.11
CA HIS A 54 2.40 -18.65 27.15
C HIS A 54 3.45 -17.80 27.87
N ILE A 55 4.08 -16.82 27.20
CA ILE A 55 5.13 -15.95 27.76
C ILE A 55 4.93 -14.45 27.39
N PRO A 56 3.74 -13.88 27.63
CA PRO A 56 3.36 -12.55 27.12
C PRO A 56 4.32 -11.44 27.55
N LYS A 57 4.79 -11.47 28.80
CA LYS A 57 5.74 -10.48 29.32
C LYS A 57 7.07 -10.49 28.57
N ALA A 58 7.65 -11.67 28.33
CA ALA A 58 8.91 -11.82 27.61
C ALA A 58 8.76 -11.38 26.15
N PHE A 59 7.62 -11.69 25.53
CA PHE A 59 7.31 -11.22 24.19
C PHE A 59 7.19 -9.68 24.11
N VAL A 60 6.52 -9.05 25.07
CA VAL A 60 6.41 -7.58 25.09
C VAL A 60 7.77 -6.92 25.32
N ASP A 61 8.61 -7.45 26.21
CA ASP A 61 9.96 -6.94 26.41
C ASP A 61 10.79 -7.04 25.12
N PHE A 62 10.67 -8.17 24.40
CA PHE A 62 11.26 -8.37 23.08
C PHE A 62 10.75 -7.36 22.04
N ALA A 63 9.43 -7.18 21.94
CA ALA A 63 8.82 -6.27 20.99
C ALA A 63 9.24 -4.81 21.24
N LEU A 64 9.28 -4.37 22.51
CA LEU A 64 9.72 -3.03 22.89
C LEU A 64 11.21 -2.80 22.54
N ASP A 65 12.08 -3.78 22.76
CA ASP A 65 13.50 -3.67 22.41
C ASP A 65 13.73 -3.50 20.91
N ILE A 66 12.83 -4.08 20.11
CA ILE A 66 12.91 -4.07 18.65
C ILE A 66 12.32 -2.79 18.07
N PHE A 67 11.14 -2.38 18.57
CA PHE A 67 10.48 -1.18 18.07
C PHE A 67 11.20 0.09 18.49
N ILE A 68 11.84 0.15 19.67
CA ILE A 68 12.50 1.36 20.15
C ILE A 68 13.98 1.36 19.73
N LYS A 69 14.35 2.26 18.81
CA LYS A 69 15.72 2.36 18.29
C LYS A 69 16.69 2.84 19.39
N LYS A 70 17.55 1.93 19.86
CA LYS A 70 18.65 2.28 20.78
C LYS A 70 19.80 2.98 20.03
N PRO A 71 20.50 3.96 20.65
CA PRO A 71 21.68 4.58 20.05
C PRO A 71 22.74 3.50 19.77
N ARG A 72 23.10 3.30 18.50
CA ARG A 72 24.19 2.38 18.14
C ARG A 72 25.53 3.05 18.45
N MET A 73 26.32 2.50 19.37
CA MET A 73 27.78 2.60 19.20
C MET A 73 28.15 1.73 18.01
N ARG A 74 28.79 2.30 17.00
CA ARG A 74 29.32 1.56 15.84
C ARG A 74 30.23 0.46 16.38
N ARG A 75 29.94 -0.82 16.06
CA ARG A 75 30.83 -1.93 16.41
C ARG A 75 32.15 -1.72 15.66
N LEU A 76 33.23 -1.44 16.37
CA LEU A 76 34.56 -1.72 15.84
C LEU A 76 34.67 -3.25 15.69
N PRO A 77 35.26 -3.76 14.59
CA PRO A 77 35.60 -5.18 14.52
C PRO A 77 36.46 -5.57 15.72
N PRO A 78 36.37 -6.82 16.21
CA PRO A 78 37.22 -7.27 17.31
C PRO A 78 38.70 -7.04 16.94
N PRO A 79 39.54 -6.60 17.89
CA PRO A 79 40.97 -6.46 17.63
C PRO A 79 41.52 -7.81 17.17
N VAL A 80 42.33 -7.80 16.11
CA VAL A 80 42.99 -9.01 15.61
C VAL A 80 43.92 -9.53 16.71
N THR A 81 43.54 -10.64 17.33
CA THR A 81 44.39 -11.40 18.26
C THR A 81 45.14 -12.49 17.49
N SER A 82 46.19 -13.05 18.11
CA SER A 82 46.95 -14.18 17.54
C SER A 82 46.08 -15.38 17.15
N ASP A 83 44.91 -15.51 17.79
CA ASP A 83 44.05 -16.68 17.67
C ASP A 83 43.09 -16.58 16.46
N ASN A 84 42.89 -15.38 15.91
CA ASN A 84 41.94 -15.14 14.80
C ASN A 84 42.64 -14.74 13.49
N PHE A 85 43.97 -14.90 13.42
CA PHE A 85 44.80 -14.43 12.30
C PHE A 85 44.56 -15.24 11.01
N GLU A 86 44.39 -16.56 11.12
CA GLU A 86 44.16 -17.44 9.96
C GLU A 86 42.73 -17.31 9.36
N GLU A 87 41.73 -16.97 10.17
CA GLU A 87 40.37 -16.66 9.68
C GLU A 87 40.32 -15.29 8.99
N ALA A 88 41.09 -14.31 9.48
CA ALA A 88 41.21 -12.99 8.85
C ALA A 88 41.94 -13.04 7.50
N GLU A 89 42.96 -13.91 7.36
CA GLU A 89 43.74 -14.07 6.12
C GLU A 89 42.96 -14.76 4.98
N ASN A 90 42.06 -15.70 5.32
CA ASN A 90 41.21 -16.38 4.33
C ASN A 90 39.99 -15.58 3.88
N SER A 91 39.62 -14.54 4.64
CA SER A 91 38.63 -13.57 4.19
C SER A 91 39.32 -12.53 3.30
N ASN A 92 38.75 -12.20 2.14
CA ASN A 92 39.25 -11.16 1.22
C ASN A 92 39.25 -9.72 1.81
N LEU A 93 39.20 -9.57 3.15
CA LEU A 93 39.11 -8.30 3.86
C LEU A 93 40.41 -7.48 3.87
N ILE A 94 41.57 -8.06 3.53
CA ILE A 94 42.85 -7.34 3.61
C ILE A 94 43.22 -6.60 2.31
N LYS A 95 42.63 -6.92 1.15
CA LYS A 95 43.03 -6.30 -0.13
C LYS A 95 42.29 -5.03 -0.55
N ASN A 96 41.14 -4.70 0.07
CA ASN A 96 40.30 -3.55 -0.31
C ASN A 96 40.03 -2.58 0.86
N LEU A 97 41.06 -2.18 1.58
CA LEU A 97 40.98 -1.10 2.56
C LEU A 97 41.69 0.15 2.02
N PRO A 98 40.96 1.12 1.42
CA PRO A 98 41.55 2.41 1.15
C PRO A 98 41.79 3.15 2.47
N SER A 99 42.84 3.96 2.48
CA SER A 99 43.48 4.63 3.61
C SER A 99 42.64 5.68 4.36
N TYR A 100 41.31 5.66 4.28
CA TYR A 100 40.42 6.57 5.02
C TYR A 100 40.00 6.05 6.41
N LEU A 101 40.57 4.92 6.86
CA LEU A 101 40.22 4.30 8.15
C LEU A 101 41.13 4.69 9.34
N PHE A 102 41.96 5.72 9.20
CA PHE A 102 42.82 6.22 10.29
C PHE A 102 42.78 7.75 10.44
N GLU A 103 41.61 8.38 10.30
CA GLU A 103 41.37 9.70 10.89
C GLU A 103 40.30 9.58 11.99
N GLU A 104 40.78 9.41 13.22
CA GLU A 104 40.07 9.84 14.41
C GLU A 104 39.80 11.35 14.29
N ILE A 105 38.55 11.71 14.00
CA ILE A 105 37.72 12.71 14.68
C ILE A 105 36.32 12.50 14.09
N VAL A 106 35.47 11.71 14.77
CA VAL A 106 34.03 11.75 14.51
C VAL A 106 33.52 13.03 15.19
N THR A 107 33.47 14.12 14.43
CA THR A 107 32.60 15.24 14.82
C THR A 107 31.15 14.76 14.79
N SER A 108 30.30 15.36 15.62
CA SER A 108 28.90 15.01 15.91
C SER A 108 27.91 15.06 14.72
N HIS A 109 28.37 14.93 13.47
CA HIS A 109 27.60 15.19 12.26
C HIS A 109 27.35 13.96 11.35
N ASP A 110 27.81 12.75 11.71
CA ASP A 110 27.47 11.49 11.01
C ASP A 110 26.31 10.73 11.68
N TYR A 111 25.25 11.44 12.03
CA TYR A 111 23.94 10.78 12.15
C TYR A 111 23.40 10.63 10.74
N GLU A 112 23.11 9.39 10.29
CA GLU A 112 22.00 9.23 9.33
C GLU A 112 20.88 10.13 9.85
N PRO A 113 20.32 11.06 9.06
CA PRO A 113 19.24 11.91 9.53
C PRO A 113 18.23 10.99 10.18
N LEU A 114 17.97 11.18 11.47
CA LEU A 114 16.83 10.53 12.13
C LEU A 114 15.68 10.69 11.15
N ASP A 115 15.19 9.60 10.57
CA ASP A 115 14.07 9.63 9.65
C ASP A 115 12.92 10.32 10.41
N PHE A 116 12.72 11.61 10.14
CA PHE A 116 12.13 12.56 11.08
C PHE A 116 10.64 12.26 11.36
N GLY A 117 10.03 11.40 10.53
CA GLY A 117 8.67 10.86 10.71
C GLY A 117 8.58 9.61 11.61
N LYS A 118 9.70 8.95 11.92
CA LYS A 118 9.71 7.69 12.70
C LYS A 118 9.79 7.86 14.20
N LEU A 119 10.18 9.04 14.72
CA LEU A 119 10.21 9.35 16.17
C LEU A 119 10.95 8.28 17.02
N GLY A 120 12.03 7.72 16.49
CA GLY A 120 12.81 6.66 17.15
C GLY A 120 12.12 5.29 17.18
N ILE A 121 11.01 5.12 16.47
CA ILE A 121 10.30 3.86 16.30
C ILE A 121 10.73 3.18 15.00
N GLU A 122 11.13 1.92 15.09
CA GLU A 122 11.49 1.09 13.95
C GLU A 122 10.23 0.42 13.38
N ASP A 123 9.95 0.67 12.11
CA ASP A 123 8.72 0.25 11.41
C ASP A 123 8.94 -1.05 10.62
N PHE A 124 10.16 -1.27 10.13
CA PHE A 124 10.52 -2.42 9.27
C PHE A 124 9.70 -2.55 7.97
N MET A 125 8.90 -1.54 7.60
CA MET A 125 7.92 -1.51 6.51
C MET A 125 6.87 -2.64 6.60
N GLY A 126 6.66 -3.20 7.80
CA GLY A 126 5.75 -4.32 8.03
C GLY A 126 4.33 -3.91 8.41
N PHE A 127 4.12 -2.62 8.68
CA PHE A 127 2.87 -2.07 9.22
C PHE A 127 2.18 -1.12 8.26
N LEU A 128 2.56 -1.11 6.98
CA LEU A 128 1.89 -0.34 5.93
C LEU A 128 0.91 -1.23 5.15
N PRO A 129 -0.36 -0.83 4.94
CA PRO A 129 -1.03 0.29 5.60
C PRO A 129 -1.25 -0.01 7.10
N PRO A 130 -1.20 1.03 7.97
CA PRO A 130 -1.46 0.84 9.40
C PRO A 130 -2.92 0.45 9.63
N SER A 131 -3.13 -0.52 10.51
CA SER A 131 -4.47 -1.05 10.77
C SER A 131 -4.56 -1.72 12.13
N HIS A 132 -5.78 -1.78 12.68
CA HIS A 132 -6.07 -2.49 13.92
C HIS A 132 -5.80 -4.01 13.86
N VAL A 133 -5.65 -4.58 12.65
CA VAL A 133 -5.29 -6.00 12.45
C VAL A 133 -3.78 -6.22 12.25
N GLN A 134 -2.98 -5.15 12.24
CA GLN A 134 -1.53 -5.25 12.09
C GLN A 134 -0.85 -5.56 13.42
N GLY A 135 0.19 -6.40 13.36
CA GLY A 135 0.98 -6.81 14.52
C GLY A 135 0.22 -7.61 15.57
N SER A 136 0.80 -7.67 16.77
CA SER A 136 0.30 -8.43 17.91
C SER A 136 -0.66 -7.66 18.81
N PHE A 137 -0.82 -6.35 18.60
CA PHE A 137 -1.45 -5.43 19.56
C PHE A 137 -2.86 -5.84 19.97
N LEU A 138 -3.76 -6.06 19.01
CA LEU A 138 -5.16 -6.41 19.30
C LEU A 138 -5.26 -7.79 19.96
N TYR A 139 -4.50 -8.78 19.48
CA TYR A 139 -4.48 -10.12 20.05
C TYR A 139 -3.97 -10.10 21.50
N LEU A 140 -2.90 -9.37 21.76
CA LEU A 140 -2.31 -9.20 23.08
C LEU A 140 -3.28 -8.51 24.04
N LEU A 141 -3.92 -7.40 23.64
CA LEU A 141 -4.94 -6.73 24.46
C LEU A 141 -6.12 -7.65 24.82
N GLN A 142 -6.48 -8.58 23.93
CA GLN A 142 -7.56 -9.54 24.18
C GLN A 142 -7.15 -10.71 25.08
N LYS A 143 -5.92 -11.20 24.97
CA LYS A 143 -5.43 -12.39 25.70
C LYS A 143 -4.76 -12.04 27.03
N ASN A 144 -4.02 -10.94 27.06
CA ASN A 144 -3.30 -10.44 28.22
C ASN A 144 -3.38 -8.92 28.27
N GLU A 145 -4.46 -8.41 28.88
CA GLU A 145 -4.79 -6.99 28.93
C GLU A 145 -3.65 -6.12 29.46
N ASP A 146 -3.03 -6.51 30.57
CA ASP A 146 -2.01 -5.68 31.24
C ASP A 146 -0.74 -5.55 30.38
N GLU A 147 -0.28 -6.66 29.79
CA GLU A 147 0.89 -6.64 28.88
C GLU A 147 0.55 -5.95 27.54
N GLY A 148 -0.68 -6.08 27.06
CA GLY A 148 -1.19 -5.37 25.88
C GLY A 148 -1.19 -3.86 26.08
N LEU A 149 -1.75 -3.40 27.20
CA LEU A 149 -1.74 -1.98 27.57
C LEU A 149 -0.30 -1.50 27.75
N ARG A 150 0.56 -2.25 28.44
CA ARG A 150 1.98 -1.90 28.62
C ARG A 150 2.70 -1.68 27.30
N LEU A 151 2.50 -2.58 26.31
CA LEU A 151 3.12 -2.44 24.99
C LEU A 151 2.65 -1.16 24.29
N VAL A 152 1.33 -0.97 24.17
CA VAL A 152 0.74 0.19 23.48
C VAL A 152 1.16 1.50 24.15
N GLN A 153 1.07 1.58 25.48
CA GLN A 153 1.40 2.76 26.28
C GLN A 153 2.89 3.08 26.20
N THR A 154 3.78 2.09 26.32
CA THR A 154 5.22 2.34 26.26
C THR A 154 5.63 2.87 24.87
N LEU A 155 5.10 2.30 23.78
CA LEU A 155 5.39 2.76 22.43
C LEU A 155 4.88 4.18 22.17
N THR A 156 3.64 4.45 22.55
CA THR A 156 3.01 5.77 22.34
C THR A 156 3.68 6.85 23.19
N ASN A 157 3.95 6.59 24.46
CA ASN A 157 4.62 7.54 25.37
C ASN A 157 6.07 7.80 24.90
N PHE A 158 6.78 6.78 24.43
CA PHE A 158 8.11 6.95 23.83
C PHE A 158 8.06 7.86 22.60
N ALA A 159 7.17 7.57 21.64
CA ALA A 159 7.05 8.35 20.41
C ALA A 159 6.73 9.83 20.69
N VAL A 160 5.83 10.10 21.63
CA VAL A 160 5.47 11.48 22.02
C VAL A 160 6.61 12.17 22.78
N SER A 161 7.38 11.45 23.58
CA SER A 161 8.60 11.97 24.23
C SER A 161 9.65 12.39 23.20
N GLU A 162 9.89 11.58 22.16
CA GLU A 162 10.79 11.93 21.06
C GLU A 162 10.26 13.09 20.22
N TRP A 163 8.95 13.15 19.97
CA TRP A 163 8.31 14.32 19.36
C TRP A 163 8.57 15.59 20.18
N ARG A 164 8.39 15.54 21.50
CA ARG A 164 8.65 16.69 22.38
C ARG A 164 10.12 17.12 22.32
N LYS A 165 11.07 16.18 22.34
CA LYS A 165 12.50 16.47 22.18
C LYS A 165 12.79 17.12 20.83
N ARG A 166 12.12 16.68 19.75
CA ARG A 166 12.25 17.25 18.41
C ARG A 166 11.81 18.71 18.37
N GLU A 167 10.61 19.01 18.87
CA GLU A 167 10.09 20.39 18.91
C GLU A 167 11.03 21.33 19.69
N GLN A 168 11.69 20.82 20.73
CA GLN A 168 12.67 21.57 21.52
C GLN A 168 14.06 21.71 20.87
N LYS A 169 14.48 20.75 20.02
CA LYS A 169 15.84 20.64 19.45
C LYS A 169 16.04 21.28 18.07
N ALA A 170 15.01 21.80 17.42
CA ALA A 170 15.13 22.53 16.15
C ALA A 170 15.99 23.81 16.32
N ARG A 171 17.31 23.64 16.43
CA ARG A 171 18.32 24.64 16.82
C ARG A 171 18.95 25.38 15.65
N THR A 172 18.58 25.06 14.42
CA THR A 172 19.17 25.66 13.20
C THR A 172 18.28 26.70 12.52
N ASP A 173 17.01 26.78 12.91
CA ASP A 173 16.09 27.88 12.54
C ASP A 173 15.60 28.60 13.80
N GLU A 174 15.29 29.90 13.70
CA GLU A 174 14.90 30.81 14.79
C GLU A 174 13.61 30.42 15.56
N SER A 175 13.04 29.23 15.33
CA SER A 175 11.76 28.78 15.85
C SER A 175 11.86 27.60 16.83
N SER A 176 12.71 27.66 17.84
CA SER A 176 12.62 26.70 18.96
C SER A 176 11.31 26.94 19.71
N ARG A 177 10.44 25.92 19.79
CA ARG A 177 9.14 25.99 20.46
C ARG A 177 9.13 25.06 21.67
N THR A 178 8.48 25.47 22.75
CA THR A 178 8.35 24.67 23.97
C THR A 178 6.94 24.14 24.07
N PRO A 179 6.68 22.86 23.73
CA PRO A 179 5.33 22.30 23.80
C PRO A 179 4.75 22.36 25.21
N LEU A 180 3.45 22.55 25.31
CA LEU A 180 2.67 22.47 26.55
C LEU A 180 1.79 21.20 26.55
N PRO A 181 1.56 20.58 27.72
CA PRO A 181 0.66 19.44 27.84
C PRO A 181 -0.81 19.88 27.89
N VAL A 182 -1.70 18.97 27.51
CA VAL A 182 -3.12 19.02 27.86
C VAL A 182 -3.31 18.36 29.22
N ILE A 183 -3.78 19.12 30.20
CA ILE A 183 -4.01 18.64 31.56
C ILE A 183 -5.47 18.21 31.69
N ILE A 184 -5.69 16.96 32.10
CA ILE A 184 -7.02 16.40 32.38
C ILE A 184 -7.10 16.01 33.85
N ASP A 185 -8.13 16.48 34.55
CA ASP A 185 -8.40 16.13 35.95
C ASP A 185 -9.03 14.73 36.03
N LEU A 186 -8.19 13.69 36.20
CA LEU A 186 -8.69 12.34 36.49
C LEU A 186 -9.09 12.27 37.97
N SER A 187 -10.03 11.38 38.31
CA SER A 187 -10.61 11.24 39.66
C SER A 187 -9.59 11.09 40.81
N SER A 188 -8.36 10.66 40.50
CA SER A 188 -7.26 10.52 41.46
C SER A 188 -6.28 11.70 41.46
N GLN A 189 -5.92 12.24 40.28
CA GLN A 189 -4.97 13.34 40.11
C GLN A 189 -5.08 13.96 38.69
N ALA A 190 -4.61 15.21 38.55
CA ALA A 190 -4.40 15.80 37.23
C ALA A 190 -3.30 15.03 36.48
N HIS A 191 -3.54 14.70 35.20
CA HIS A 191 -2.62 13.96 34.35
C HIS A 191 -2.28 14.76 33.09
N GLU A 192 -1.02 14.70 32.66
CA GLU A 192 -0.52 15.43 31.49
C GLU A 192 -0.53 14.55 30.24
N PHE A 193 -1.17 15.04 29.18
CA PHE A 193 -1.15 14.42 27.86
C PHE A 193 -0.44 15.33 26.85
N TRP A 194 0.43 14.75 26.04
CA TRP A 194 1.33 15.45 25.14
C TRP A 194 0.98 15.11 23.68
N GLY A 195 1.15 16.11 22.82
CA GLY A 195 0.99 16.00 21.37
C GLY A 195 0.20 17.15 20.75
N ASN A 196 0.26 17.26 19.43
CA ASN A 196 -0.50 18.22 18.65
C ASN A 196 -1.74 17.56 18.03
N ALA A 197 -2.47 18.29 17.18
CA ALA A 197 -3.65 17.76 16.50
C ALA A 197 -3.31 16.62 15.52
N ASP A 198 -2.11 16.60 14.92
CA ASP A 198 -1.67 15.47 14.09
C ASP A 198 -1.50 14.19 14.91
N ILE A 199 -0.87 14.28 16.07
CA ILE A 199 -0.71 13.16 17.02
C ILE A 199 -2.07 12.70 17.52
N TYR A 200 -2.98 13.62 17.83
CA TYR A 200 -4.36 13.29 18.19
C TYR A 200 -5.02 12.41 17.12
N CYS A 201 -4.75 12.67 15.83
CA CYS A 201 -5.26 11.88 14.71
C CYS A 201 -4.57 10.52 14.49
N TRP A 202 -3.51 10.15 15.23
CA TRP A 202 -2.82 8.88 15.01
C TRP A 202 -3.72 7.65 15.17
N TYR A 203 -4.70 7.65 16.08
CA TYR A 203 -5.63 6.51 16.19
C TYR A 203 -6.55 6.36 14.97
N ARG A 204 -6.63 7.37 14.09
CA ARG A 204 -7.41 7.35 12.84
C ARG A 204 -6.62 6.78 11.66
N GLY A 205 -5.29 6.85 11.71
CA GLY A 205 -4.43 6.56 10.56
C GLY A 205 -4.58 7.57 9.40
N THR A 206 -4.99 8.80 9.70
CA THR A 206 -5.14 9.89 8.71
C THR A 206 -3.97 10.88 8.71
N SER A 207 -3.15 10.90 9.76
CA SER A 207 -1.98 11.77 9.90
C SER A 207 -0.67 10.97 9.80
N VAL A 208 0.43 11.69 9.56
CA VAL A 208 1.77 11.09 9.46
C VAL A 208 2.31 10.74 10.85
N GLY A 209 2.79 9.51 11.01
CA GLY A 209 3.41 9.04 12.24
C GLY A 209 3.95 7.61 12.10
N PRO A 210 4.59 7.06 13.16
CA PRO A 210 5.15 5.72 13.09
C PRO A 210 4.06 4.65 12.95
N TYR A 211 4.08 3.86 11.89
CA TYR A 211 3.02 2.88 11.60
C TYR A 211 2.76 1.84 12.70
N PRO A 212 3.77 1.33 13.45
CA PRO A 212 3.50 0.47 14.60
C PRO A 212 2.70 1.17 15.70
N VAL A 213 2.98 2.46 15.96
CA VAL A 213 2.27 3.27 16.97
C VAL A 213 0.83 3.53 16.53
N ILE A 214 0.62 3.89 15.27
CA ILE A 214 -0.71 4.08 14.67
C ILE A 214 -1.52 2.77 14.76
N SER A 215 -0.93 1.64 14.36
CA SER A 215 -1.59 0.32 14.43
C SER A 215 -1.93 -0.09 15.86
N ALA A 216 -1.04 0.18 16.82
CA ALA A 216 -1.27 -0.04 18.25
C ALA A 216 -2.45 0.77 18.80
N LEU A 217 -2.56 2.05 18.43
CA LEU A 217 -3.67 2.93 18.82
C LEU A 217 -5.00 2.50 18.17
N MET A 218 -4.99 2.09 16.91
CA MET A 218 -6.17 1.55 16.22
C MET A 218 -6.63 0.22 16.87
N ALA A 219 -5.70 -0.63 17.28
CA ALA A 219 -6.00 -1.85 18.01
C ALA A 219 -6.58 -1.55 19.40
N LEU A 220 -6.05 -0.56 20.11
CA LEU A 220 -6.56 -0.09 21.41
C LEU A 220 -8.00 0.39 21.30
N GLU A 221 -8.33 1.19 20.27
CA GLU A 221 -9.70 1.64 20.00
C GLU A 221 -10.67 0.46 19.81
N VAL A 222 -10.31 -0.52 18.97
CA VAL A 222 -11.14 -1.72 18.74
C VAL A 222 -11.32 -2.53 20.02
N TRP A 223 -10.25 -2.68 20.81
CA TRP A 223 -10.32 -3.42 22.06
C TRP A 223 -11.23 -2.73 23.08
N MET A 224 -11.07 -1.41 23.29
CA MET A 224 -11.93 -0.64 24.19
C MET A 224 -13.40 -0.68 23.76
N GLU A 225 -13.67 -0.56 22.44
CA GLU A 225 -15.01 -0.73 21.87
C GLU A 225 -15.63 -2.08 22.27
N ARG A 226 -14.89 -3.18 22.10
CA ARG A 226 -15.33 -4.53 22.49
C ARG A 226 -15.57 -4.67 23.99
N GLN A 227 -14.79 -4.00 24.83
CA GLN A 227 -15.00 -4.03 26.29
C GLN A 227 -16.31 -3.34 26.69
N ILE A 228 -16.64 -2.21 26.04
CA ILE A 228 -17.90 -1.47 26.26
C ILE A 228 -19.11 -2.28 25.77
N GLU A 229 -18.99 -2.95 24.63
CA GLU A 229 -19.99 -3.87 24.09
C GLU A 229 -20.23 -5.06 25.03
N ALA A 230 -19.16 -5.59 25.64
CA ALA A 230 -19.22 -6.65 26.64
C ALA A 230 -19.79 -6.21 28.01
N GLY A 231 -20.14 -4.94 28.18
CA GLY A 231 -20.76 -4.41 29.40
C GLY A 231 -19.80 -4.08 30.54
N ARG A 232 -18.50 -3.91 30.25
CA ARG A 232 -17.52 -3.46 31.25
C ARG A 232 -17.84 -2.05 31.73
N ASN A 233 -17.52 -1.75 32.99
CA ASN A 233 -17.65 -0.41 33.54
C ASN A 233 -16.75 0.58 32.78
N VAL A 234 -17.36 1.61 32.16
CA VAL A 234 -16.66 2.57 31.30
C VAL A 234 -15.74 3.49 32.10
N GLU A 235 -16.14 3.92 33.30
CA GLU A 235 -15.33 4.79 34.15
C GLU A 235 -14.02 4.09 34.56
N GLU A 236 -14.11 2.81 34.95
CA GLU A 236 -12.93 1.99 35.29
C GLU A 236 -12.04 1.76 34.05
N LEU A 237 -12.65 1.44 32.90
CA LEU A 237 -11.91 1.21 31.65
C LEU A 237 -11.15 2.46 31.20
N PHE A 238 -11.81 3.61 31.16
CA PHE A 238 -11.19 4.89 30.78
C PHE A 238 -10.09 5.24 31.78
N HIS A 239 -10.34 5.12 33.08
CA HIS A 239 -9.34 5.39 34.11
C HIS A 239 -8.09 4.52 33.91
N LYS A 240 -8.24 3.21 33.70
CA LYS A 240 -7.12 2.28 33.51
C LYS A 240 -6.28 2.62 32.28
N VAL A 241 -6.91 2.97 31.16
CA VAL A 241 -6.22 3.28 29.90
C VAL A 241 -5.50 4.63 29.98
N LEU A 242 -6.17 5.64 30.53
CA LEU A 242 -5.66 7.01 30.65
C LEU A 242 -4.48 7.12 31.61
N LEU A 243 -4.51 6.40 32.74
CA LEU A 243 -3.46 6.50 33.76
C LEU A 243 -2.07 6.05 33.26
N GLY A 244 -2.03 5.14 32.28
CA GLY A 244 -0.76 4.66 31.71
C GLY A 244 -0.31 5.37 30.45
N SER A 245 -1.04 6.37 29.95
CA SER A 245 -0.70 7.06 28.70
C SER A 245 -0.44 8.54 28.89
N ASP A 246 0.54 9.05 28.15
CA ASP A 246 0.89 10.46 28.07
C ASP A 246 0.53 11.02 26.69
N CYS A 247 -0.21 10.28 25.86
CA CYS A 247 -0.45 10.62 24.45
C CYS A 247 -1.87 11.15 24.23
N VAL A 248 -2.00 12.32 23.59
CA VAL A 248 -3.32 12.91 23.27
C VAL A 248 -4.18 12.04 22.35
N ALA A 249 -3.59 11.12 21.58
CA ALA A 249 -4.34 10.18 20.73
C ALA A 249 -5.29 9.28 21.55
N VAL A 250 -4.92 8.93 22.78
CA VAL A 250 -5.74 8.11 23.67
C VAL A 250 -6.99 8.88 24.15
N LEU A 251 -6.87 10.21 24.30
CA LEU A 251 -8.03 11.07 24.56
C LEU A 251 -8.99 11.05 23.37
N GLY A 252 -8.46 11.05 22.14
CA GLY A 252 -9.26 10.88 20.92
C GLY A 252 -10.00 9.55 20.83
N ILE A 253 -9.37 8.46 21.29
CA ILE A 253 -10.03 7.15 21.43
C ILE A 253 -11.22 7.25 22.41
N CYS A 254 -11.04 7.90 23.55
CA CYS A 254 -12.14 8.07 24.51
C CYS A 254 -13.29 8.91 23.93
N VAL A 255 -12.99 10.00 23.22
CA VAL A 255 -14.00 10.85 22.56
C VAL A 255 -14.77 10.07 21.49
N THR A 256 -14.08 9.33 20.61
CA THR A 256 -14.77 8.55 19.56
C THR A 256 -15.67 7.46 20.13
N LEU A 257 -15.27 6.81 21.24
CA LEU A 257 -16.09 5.80 21.91
C LEU A 257 -17.29 6.43 22.64
N ALA A 258 -17.12 7.63 23.19
CA ALA A 258 -18.23 8.37 23.77
C ALA A 258 -19.24 8.83 22.70
N LEU A 259 -18.77 9.19 21.50
CA LEU A 259 -19.65 9.47 20.36
C LEU A 259 -20.38 8.21 19.86
N ALA A 260 -19.77 7.04 19.99
CA ALA A 260 -20.37 5.76 19.62
C ALA A 260 -21.41 5.26 20.63
N TYR A 261 -21.15 5.46 21.93
CA TYR A 261 -21.96 4.96 23.04
C TYR A 261 -22.24 6.06 24.09
N PRO A 262 -22.90 7.17 23.70
CA PRO A 262 -23.11 8.31 24.61
C PRO A 262 -23.81 7.88 25.91
N GLU A 263 -24.83 7.02 25.82
CA GLU A 263 -25.61 6.53 26.95
C GLU A 263 -24.78 5.80 28.02
N LYS A 264 -23.61 5.26 27.66
CA LYS A 264 -22.70 4.57 28.58
C LYS A 264 -21.51 5.43 29.02
N CYS A 265 -21.12 6.40 28.19
CA CYS A 265 -19.82 7.05 28.30
C CYS A 265 -19.87 8.50 28.83
N LEU A 266 -21.03 9.17 28.84
CA LEU A 266 -21.11 10.59 29.22
C LEU A 266 -20.46 10.88 30.58
N LYS A 267 -20.75 10.11 31.62
CA LYS A 267 -20.11 10.34 32.93
C LYS A 267 -18.59 10.21 32.90
N ALA A 268 -18.07 9.21 32.17
CA ALA A 268 -16.63 8.94 32.09
C ALA A 268 -15.86 9.95 31.21
N ILE A 269 -16.49 10.49 30.16
CA ILE A 269 -15.85 11.42 29.21
C ILE A 269 -15.86 12.89 29.70
N LEU A 270 -16.63 13.20 30.75
CA LEU A 270 -16.83 14.56 31.24
C LEU A 270 -15.52 15.34 31.48
N PRO A 271 -14.46 14.79 32.12
CA PRO A 271 -13.20 15.50 32.29
C PRO A 271 -12.50 15.85 30.98
N ILE A 272 -12.65 15.01 29.95
CA ILE A 272 -12.00 15.16 28.64
C ILE A 272 -12.76 16.20 27.79
N VAL A 273 -14.10 16.12 27.75
CA VAL A 273 -14.93 17.08 27.00
C VAL A 273 -14.89 18.48 27.64
N SER A 274 -14.54 18.56 28.93
CA SER A 274 -14.34 19.82 29.66
C SER A 274 -13.03 20.53 29.32
N ALA A 275 -12.15 19.92 28.51
CA ALA A 275 -10.88 20.51 28.11
C ALA A 275 -10.96 21.18 26.73
N PRO A 276 -10.77 22.51 26.62
CA PRO A 276 -10.91 23.22 25.35
C PRO A 276 -9.88 22.80 24.28
N ALA A 277 -8.71 22.30 24.70
CA ALA A 277 -7.71 21.77 23.78
C ALA A 277 -8.24 20.58 22.96
N ILE A 278 -9.05 19.72 23.58
CA ILE A 278 -9.63 18.54 22.91
C ILE A 278 -10.67 18.94 21.88
N TRP A 279 -11.42 20.03 22.11
CA TRP A 279 -12.34 20.56 21.12
C TRP A 279 -11.62 20.98 19.84
N ARG A 280 -10.50 21.70 19.98
CA ARG A 280 -9.67 22.09 18.83
C ARG A 280 -9.14 20.88 18.08
N MET A 281 -8.67 19.86 18.79
CA MET A 281 -8.10 18.67 18.17
C MET A 281 -9.14 17.79 17.48
N ASP A 282 -10.33 17.59 18.07
CA ASP A 282 -11.36 16.73 17.47
C ASP A 282 -12.09 17.40 16.29
N ILE A 283 -12.27 18.73 16.35
CA ILE A 283 -12.77 19.49 15.20
C ILE A 283 -11.73 19.49 14.08
N TYR A 284 -10.44 19.63 14.40
CA TYR A 284 -9.35 19.49 13.43
C TYR A 284 -9.36 18.10 12.77
N ARG A 285 -9.55 17.04 13.56
CA ARG A 285 -9.65 15.66 13.08
C ARG A 285 -10.75 15.51 12.03
N LEU A 286 -11.97 15.99 12.31
CA LEU A 286 -13.07 15.87 11.35
C LEU A 286 -12.81 16.68 10.07
N ALA A 287 -12.24 17.88 10.21
CA ALA A 287 -11.93 18.75 9.07
C ALA A 287 -10.89 18.15 8.10
N HIS A 288 -9.98 17.30 8.58
CA HIS A 288 -8.91 16.68 7.79
C HIS A 288 -9.15 15.17 7.56
N GLU A 289 -10.39 14.70 7.66
CA GLU A 289 -10.68 13.25 7.56
C GLU A 289 -10.45 12.68 6.16
N ASP A 290 -10.52 13.52 5.12
CA ASP A 290 -10.30 13.16 3.72
C ASP A 290 -8.86 13.41 3.22
N ASP A 291 -8.00 14.06 4.02
CA ASP A 291 -6.65 14.49 3.63
C ASP A 291 -5.59 13.38 3.65
N ASN A 292 -5.98 12.10 3.72
CA ASN A 292 -5.03 11.01 3.85
C ASN A 292 -4.20 10.80 2.56
N PRO A 293 -2.89 11.14 2.55
CA PRO A 293 -2.06 11.04 1.35
C PRO A 293 -1.66 9.59 1.03
N SER A 294 -1.92 8.63 1.92
CA SER A 294 -1.47 7.23 1.83
C SER A 294 -2.52 6.27 1.25
N ARG A 295 -3.66 6.75 0.75
CA ARG A 295 -4.72 5.91 0.15
C ARG A 295 -4.39 5.43 -1.28
N PHE A 296 -3.26 4.77 -1.47
CA PHE A 296 -3.01 3.98 -2.68
C PHE A 296 -3.10 2.49 -2.35
N PRO A 297 -4.19 1.81 -2.73
CA PRO A 297 -4.32 0.38 -2.51
C PRO A 297 -3.41 -0.37 -3.47
N TRP A 298 -2.26 -0.83 -2.98
CA TRP A 298 -1.53 -1.93 -3.60
C TRP A 298 -2.43 -3.18 -3.58
N GLU A 299 -2.39 -4.00 -4.64
CA GLU A 299 -3.25 -5.18 -4.79
C GLU A 299 -3.15 -6.13 -3.58
N GLN A 300 -1.97 -6.23 -2.97
CA GLN A 300 -1.67 -7.07 -1.80
C GLN A 300 -2.36 -6.60 -0.50
N ASP A 301 -2.74 -5.31 -0.41
CA ASP A 301 -3.28 -4.71 0.82
C ASP A 301 -4.79 -4.49 0.77
N LYS A 302 -5.46 -4.92 -0.32
CA LYS A 302 -6.90 -4.71 -0.54
C LYS A 302 -7.78 -5.16 0.63
N LEU A 303 -7.41 -6.24 1.34
CA LEU A 303 -8.17 -6.69 2.51
C LEU A 303 -8.03 -5.72 3.68
N ILE A 304 -6.81 -5.21 3.94
CA ILE A 304 -6.53 -4.31 5.05
C ILE A 304 -7.22 -2.97 4.82
N TYR A 305 -7.18 -2.44 3.60
CA TYR A 305 -7.91 -1.23 3.23
C TYR A 305 -9.43 -1.39 3.38
N ARG A 306 -10.02 -2.55 2.99
CA ARG A 306 -11.44 -2.82 3.23
C ARG A 306 -11.80 -2.74 4.72
N LEU A 307 -11.00 -3.35 5.60
CA LEU A 307 -11.24 -3.31 7.05
C LEU A 307 -11.10 -1.89 7.63
N ILE A 308 -10.22 -1.06 7.07
CA ILE A 308 -10.09 0.36 7.44
C ILE A 308 -11.33 1.13 6.98
N ASP A 309 -11.78 0.92 5.75
CA ASP A 309 -12.95 1.60 5.16
C ASP A 309 -14.25 1.23 5.89
N GLU A 310 -14.46 -0.05 6.20
CA GLU A 310 -15.58 -0.53 7.01
C GLU A 310 -15.67 0.21 8.35
N ARG A 311 -14.53 0.36 9.05
CA ARG A 311 -14.50 1.15 10.28
C ARG A 311 -14.81 2.60 10.00
N ASN A 312 -14.18 3.23 9.00
CA ASN A 312 -14.37 4.65 8.69
C ASN A 312 -15.79 5.03 8.28
N GLN A 313 -16.62 4.07 7.88
CA GLN A 313 -18.04 4.28 7.58
C GLN A 313 -18.94 4.32 8.82
N LYS A 314 -18.45 3.98 10.02
CA LYS A 314 -19.28 4.03 11.24
C LYS A 314 -19.82 5.45 11.51
N PRO A 315 -21.12 5.62 11.85
CA PRO A 315 -21.76 6.94 11.95
C PRO A 315 -21.07 7.90 12.92
N HIS A 316 -20.65 7.42 14.09
CA HIS A 316 -19.99 8.23 15.11
C HIS A 316 -18.64 8.82 14.65
N ARG A 317 -18.05 8.29 13.57
CA ARG A 317 -16.81 8.82 12.99
C ARG A 317 -17.04 10.03 12.09
N LYS A 318 -18.27 10.31 11.69
CA LYS A 318 -18.65 11.44 10.82
C LYS A 318 -19.13 12.67 11.57
N VAL A 319 -19.06 12.62 12.89
CA VAL A 319 -19.38 13.74 13.79
C VAL A 319 -18.16 14.04 14.65
N ASP A 320 -18.14 15.19 15.29
CA ASP A 320 -17.12 15.60 16.25
C ASP A 320 -17.73 15.81 17.64
N ILE A 321 -16.87 16.17 18.58
CA ILE A 321 -17.13 16.42 20.00
C ILE A 321 -18.33 17.35 20.26
N ARG A 322 -18.71 18.23 19.33
CA ARG A 322 -19.90 19.09 19.47
C ARG A 322 -21.18 18.27 19.57
N ALA A 323 -21.20 17.07 18.98
CA ALA A 323 -22.32 16.14 19.14
C ALA A 323 -22.45 15.65 20.60
N LEU A 324 -21.35 15.49 21.34
CA LEU A 324 -21.41 15.18 22.78
C LEU A 324 -21.98 16.34 23.58
N ALA A 325 -21.62 17.59 23.23
CA ALA A 325 -22.21 18.76 23.89
C ALA A 325 -23.74 18.75 23.79
N MET A 326 -24.28 18.41 22.61
CA MET A 326 -25.73 18.26 22.44
C MET A 326 -26.30 17.14 23.34
N GLN A 327 -25.59 16.00 23.48
CA GLN A 327 -26.01 14.92 24.36
C GLN A 327 -26.06 15.35 25.83
N TYR A 328 -25.10 16.15 26.31
CA TYR A 328 -25.14 16.69 27.67
C TYR A 328 -26.32 17.64 27.87
N MET A 329 -26.44 18.65 27.01
CA MET A 329 -27.45 19.71 27.18
C MET A 329 -28.88 19.18 27.07
N LEU A 330 -29.10 18.13 26.27
CA LEU A 330 -30.42 17.55 26.03
C LEU A 330 -30.67 16.26 26.83
N SER A 331 -29.74 15.84 27.69
CA SER A 331 -29.88 14.60 28.48
C SER A 331 -31.06 14.62 29.46
N GLY A 332 -31.43 15.81 29.95
CA GLY A 332 -32.38 15.98 31.06
C GLY A 332 -31.84 15.52 32.42
N ASP A 333 -30.55 15.16 32.51
CA ASP A 333 -29.88 14.77 33.75
C ASP A 333 -29.00 15.93 34.24
N ASP A 334 -29.48 16.63 35.26
CA ASP A 334 -28.78 17.77 35.88
C ASP A 334 -27.39 17.38 36.42
N SER A 335 -27.18 16.11 36.80
CA SER A 335 -25.88 15.64 37.28
C SER A 335 -24.81 15.56 36.20
N LEU A 336 -25.20 15.56 34.92
CA LEU A 336 -24.31 15.60 33.76
C LEU A 336 -24.35 16.98 33.08
N CYS A 337 -25.53 17.58 32.95
CA CYS A 337 -25.72 18.86 32.27
C CYS A 337 -25.04 20.02 33.00
N ILE A 338 -25.26 20.16 34.32
CA ILE A 338 -24.74 21.30 35.08
C ILE A 338 -23.21 21.31 35.11
N PRO A 339 -22.51 20.19 35.43
CA PRO A 339 -21.05 20.18 35.41
C PRO A 339 -20.45 20.50 34.03
N PHE A 340 -21.07 20.01 32.95
CA PHE A 340 -20.63 20.32 31.59
C PHE A 340 -20.81 21.81 31.26
N GLN A 341 -21.97 22.38 31.58
CA GLN A 341 -22.26 23.80 31.38
C GLN A 341 -21.27 24.68 32.15
N GLU A 342 -20.99 24.38 33.43
CA GLU A 342 -20.03 25.11 34.25
C GLU A 342 -18.59 25.01 33.71
N ALA A 343 -18.21 23.86 33.16
CA ALA A 343 -16.89 23.67 32.57
C ALA A 343 -16.73 24.47 31.27
N VAL A 344 -17.71 24.38 30.36
CA VAL A 344 -17.71 25.10 29.08
C VAL A 344 -17.73 26.61 29.30
N ALA A 345 -18.48 27.10 30.29
CA ALA A 345 -18.51 28.52 30.67
C ALA A 345 -17.12 29.10 31.02
N LYS A 346 -16.16 28.25 31.43
CA LYS A 346 -14.79 28.67 31.81
C LYS A 346 -13.75 28.54 30.69
N PHE A 347 -14.15 28.21 29.46
CA PHE A 347 -13.19 28.00 28.36
C PHE A 347 -12.33 29.24 28.06
N THR A 348 -12.89 30.45 28.13
CA THR A 348 -12.15 31.71 27.93
C THR A 348 -11.13 32.00 29.03
N ASP A 349 -11.26 31.36 30.20
CA ASP A 349 -10.32 31.48 31.32
C ASP A 349 -9.16 30.48 31.19
N LYS A 350 -9.39 29.38 30.45
CA LYS A 350 -8.44 28.28 30.23
C LYS A 350 -8.04 28.18 28.75
N LEU A 351 -7.40 29.21 28.21
CA LEU A 351 -7.01 29.23 26.80
C LEU A 351 -6.05 28.07 26.47
N PRO A 352 -6.32 27.27 25.41
CA PRO A 352 -5.56 26.05 25.11
C PRO A 352 -4.32 26.35 24.26
N PHE A 353 -3.28 26.92 24.87
CA PHE A 353 -1.98 27.15 24.23
C PHE A 353 -1.28 25.82 23.90
N ARG A 354 -0.65 25.75 22.73
CA ARG A 354 0.12 24.58 22.26
C ARG A 354 1.58 24.68 22.68
N TYR A 355 2.11 25.89 22.73
CA TYR A 355 3.49 26.18 23.06
C TYR A 355 3.58 27.34 24.03
N LYS A 356 4.58 27.34 24.91
CA LYS A 356 4.79 28.38 25.92
C LYS A 356 4.92 29.79 25.31
N GLN A 357 5.52 29.88 24.12
CA GLN A 357 5.69 31.12 23.38
C GLN A 357 4.37 31.77 22.95
N GLU A 358 3.29 30.99 22.85
CA GLU A 358 1.97 31.51 22.47
C GLU A 358 1.32 32.33 23.60
N GLU A 359 1.73 32.12 24.86
CA GLU A 359 1.18 32.83 26.04
C GLU A 359 1.52 34.33 26.04
N GLU A 360 2.53 34.74 25.28
CA GLU A 360 2.98 36.14 25.16
C GLU A 360 2.50 36.80 23.86
N ASN A 361 1.94 36.04 22.91
CA ASN A 361 1.52 36.55 21.62
C ASN A 361 0.06 37.03 21.64
N LEU A 362 -0.14 38.35 21.63
CA LEU A 362 -1.46 38.99 21.70
C LEU A 362 -2.43 38.54 20.59
N GLU A 363 -1.94 38.30 19.37
CA GLU A 363 -2.78 37.84 18.25
C GLU A 363 -3.29 36.42 18.49
N ILE A 364 -2.42 35.53 18.99
CA ILE A 364 -2.79 34.14 19.32
C ILE A 364 -3.77 34.12 20.51
N ILE A 365 -3.53 34.92 21.54
CA ILE A 365 -4.44 35.03 22.69
C ILE A 365 -5.83 35.50 22.23
N ALA A 366 -5.90 36.54 21.39
CA ALA A 366 -7.16 37.04 20.86
C ALA A 366 -7.90 35.98 20.04
N ALA A 367 -7.20 35.31 19.11
CA ALA A 367 -7.77 34.25 18.28
C ALA A 367 -8.26 33.05 19.11
N LEU A 368 -7.51 32.64 20.14
CA LEU A 368 -7.93 31.57 21.06
C LEU A 368 -9.16 31.98 21.86
N ARG A 369 -9.20 33.21 22.38
CA ARG A 369 -10.36 33.70 23.15
C ARG A 369 -11.62 33.70 22.28
N GLU A 370 -11.54 34.22 21.06
CA GLU A 370 -12.64 34.18 20.09
C GLU A 370 -13.09 32.75 19.79
N GLN A 371 -12.15 31.83 19.57
CA GLN A 371 -12.45 30.42 19.35
C GLN A 371 -13.15 29.79 20.56
N MET A 372 -12.75 30.15 21.79
CA MET A 372 -13.37 29.63 23.03
C MET A 372 -14.79 30.17 23.23
N GLU A 373 -15.04 31.44 22.89
CA GLU A 373 -16.39 32.03 22.90
C GLU A 373 -17.32 31.29 21.93
N ASN A 374 -16.82 30.89 20.77
CA ASN A 374 -17.59 30.09 19.81
C ASN A 374 -17.97 28.72 20.39
N TYR A 375 -17.09 28.08 21.16
CA TYR A 375 -17.38 26.80 21.81
C TYR A 375 -18.32 26.95 23.01
N GLN A 376 -18.24 28.07 23.74
CA GLN A 376 -19.14 28.39 24.85
C GLN A 376 -20.62 28.36 24.46
N ALA A 377 -20.94 28.70 23.20
CA ALA A 377 -22.30 28.64 22.68
C ALA A 377 -22.94 27.24 22.81
N PHE A 378 -22.15 26.17 22.78
CA PHE A 378 -22.66 24.79 22.92
C PHE A 378 -23.02 24.42 24.37
N GLY A 379 -22.55 25.18 25.37
CA GLY A 379 -22.86 24.96 26.78
C GLY A 379 -24.11 25.70 27.29
N ASN A 380 -24.83 26.42 26.43
CA ASN A 380 -26.04 27.14 26.81
C ASN A 380 -27.27 26.54 26.13
N LEU A 381 -28.23 26.06 26.94
CA LEU A 381 -29.46 25.43 26.45
C LEU A 381 -30.33 26.38 25.63
N ASP A 382 -30.27 27.69 25.91
CA ASP A 382 -31.03 28.71 25.17
C ASP A 382 -30.60 28.86 23.71
N ASN A 383 -29.43 28.32 23.35
CA ASN A 383 -28.93 28.34 21.97
C ASN A 383 -29.46 27.16 21.14
N TYR A 384 -30.23 26.23 21.70
CA TYR A 384 -30.70 25.02 21.02
C TYR A 384 -32.11 25.21 20.48
N PHE A 385 -32.26 25.08 19.15
CA PHE A 385 -33.52 25.27 18.45
C PHE A 385 -33.87 24.06 17.57
N TRP A 386 -35.17 23.81 17.40
CA TRP A 386 -35.69 22.78 16.50
C TRP A 386 -35.93 23.38 15.12
N VAL A 387 -35.26 22.83 14.11
CA VAL A 387 -35.39 23.28 12.72
C VAL A 387 -35.93 22.13 11.88
N GLN A 388 -36.96 22.41 11.09
CA GLN A 388 -37.55 21.44 10.18
C GLN A 388 -36.73 21.39 8.88
N HIS A 389 -36.19 20.22 8.55
CA HIS A 389 -35.46 19.96 7.31
C HIS A 389 -36.17 18.84 6.53
N GLY A 390 -37.05 19.23 5.60
CA GLY A 390 -37.94 18.30 4.90
C GLY A 390 -38.95 17.64 5.86
N ASN A 391 -38.93 16.29 5.92
CA ASN A 391 -39.78 15.50 6.82
C ASN A 391 -39.13 15.20 8.18
N GLN A 392 -37.95 15.74 8.46
CA GLN A 392 -37.21 15.49 9.71
C GLN A 392 -37.05 16.78 10.52
N TRP A 393 -37.03 16.65 11.85
CA TRP A 393 -36.68 17.71 12.77
C TRP A 393 -35.23 17.51 13.21
N LEU A 394 -34.42 18.56 13.09
CA LEU A 394 -33.02 18.57 13.52
C LEU A 394 -32.88 19.57 14.66
N VAL A 395 -32.06 19.23 15.65
CA VAL A 395 -31.64 20.19 16.67
C VAL A 395 -30.44 20.95 16.13
N GLN A 396 -30.55 22.27 16.12
CA GLN A 396 -29.50 23.18 15.67
C GLN A 396 -29.07 24.08 16.83
N VAL A 397 -27.76 24.28 16.97
CA VAL A 397 -27.19 25.25 17.91
C VAL A 397 -27.00 26.57 17.16
N GLU A 398 -27.67 27.62 17.61
CA GLU A 398 -27.57 28.97 17.06
C GLU A 398 -26.82 29.87 18.05
N ALA A 399 -25.60 30.27 17.69
CA ALA A 399 -24.80 31.14 18.54
C ALA A 399 -25.45 32.53 18.71
N PRO A 400 -25.16 33.25 19.82
CA PRO A 400 -25.59 34.63 20.02
C PRO A 400 -25.31 35.53 18.81
N GLN A 401 -26.18 36.53 18.57
CA GLN A 401 -26.12 37.39 17.39
C GLN A 401 -24.73 38.01 17.16
N ALA A 402 -24.09 38.54 18.21
CA ALA A 402 -22.76 39.15 18.11
C ALA A 402 -21.69 38.16 17.62
N ILE A 403 -21.76 36.88 18.03
CA ILE A 403 -20.84 35.83 17.58
C ILE A 403 -21.11 35.48 16.11
N ARG A 404 -22.39 35.43 15.70
CA ARG A 404 -22.77 35.15 14.32
C ARG A 404 -22.32 36.22 13.35
N GLU A 405 -22.50 37.49 13.70
CA GLU A 405 -22.05 38.62 12.87
C GLU A 405 -20.53 38.63 12.73
N ARG A 406 -19.79 38.39 13.82
CA ARG A 406 -18.32 38.28 13.79
C ARG A 406 -17.83 37.16 12.88
N ASN A 407 -18.42 35.97 13.00
CA ASN A 407 -17.97 34.78 12.28
C ASN A 407 -18.51 34.71 10.83
N GLN A 408 -19.33 35.68 10.39
CA GLN A 408 -20.02 35.62 9.11
C GLN A 408 -19.05 35.56 7.92
N GLU A 409 -17.97 36.35 7.97
CA GLU A 409 -16.94 36.36 6.91
C GLU A 409 -16.18 35.03 6.84
N GLN A 410 -15.79 34.47 7.99
CA GLN A 410 -15.10 33.18 8.04
C GLN A 410 -16.02 32.03 7.60
N LEU A 411 -17.30 32.06 7.97
CA LEU A 411 -18.29 31.10 7.52
C LEU A 411 -18.50 31.19 6.00
N ALA A 412 -18.58 32.41 5.44
CA ALA A 412 -18.68 32.62 4.01
C ALA A 412 -17.47 32.05 3.25
N ALA A 413 -16.25 32.32 3.72
CA ALA A 413 -15.03 31.76 3.15
C ALA A 413 -14.99 30.22 3.22
N ASN A 414 -15.40 29.63 4.35
CA ASN A 414 -15.49 28.17 4.51
C ASN A 414 -16.53 27.55 3.57
N LEU A 415 -17.69 28.19 3.40
CA LEU A 415 -18.74 27.75 2.48
C LEU A 415 -18.27 27.83 1.02
N GLU A 416 -17.53 28.87 0.65
CA GLU A 416 -16.92 28.96 -0.68
C GLU A 416 -15.90 27.85 -0.91
N TRP A 417 -15.00 27.62 0.04
CA TRP A 417 -14.04 26.51 -0.04
C TRP A 417 -14.72 25.15 -0.17
N GLN A 418 -15.79 24.91 0.61
CA GLN A 418 -16.58 23.67 0.52
C GLN A 418 -17.24 23.50 -0.85
N ARG A 419 -17.73 24.59 -1.46
CA ARG A 419 -18.29 24.56 -2.83
C ARG A 419 -17.21 24.18 -3.85
N TRP A 420 -16.02 24.77 -3.76
CA TRP A 420 -14.90 24.45 -4.65
C TRP A 420 -14.46 22.99 -4.49
N PHE A 421 -14.26 22.55 -3.24
CA PHE A 421 -13.86 21.17 -2.94
C PHE A 421 -14.89 20.15 -3.44
N SER A 422 -16.17 20.38 -3.15
CA SER A 422 -17.26 19.51 -3.59
C SER A 422 -17.33 19.38 -5.12
N LEU A 423 -17.18 20.50 -5.85
CA LEU A 423 -17.18 20.49 -7.31
C LEU A 423 -15.94 19.78 -7.89
N SER A 424 -14.77 19.97 -7.27
CA SER A 424 -13.54 19.25 -7.64
C SER A 424 -13.68 17.74 -7.46
N MET A 425 -14.27 17.29 -6.34
CA MET A 425 -14.53 15.87 -6.08
C MET A 425 -15.53 15.27 -7.06
N TRP A 426 -16.60 15.99 -7.38
CA TRP A 426 -17.55 15.60 -8.42
C TRP A 426 -16.86 15.41 -9.78
N ALA A 427 -16.01 16.35 -10.18
CA ALA A 427 -15.29 16.29 -11.45
C ALA A 427 -14.34 15.09 -11.52
N GLN A 428 -13.55 14.85 -10.46
CA GLN A 428 -12.65 13.70 -10.39
C GLN A 428 -13.40 12.37 -10.50
N LYS A 429 -14.53 12.24 -9.80
CA LYS A 429 -15.36 11.03 -9.83
C LYS A 429 -15.99 10.83 -11.22
N THR A 430 -16.49 11.89 -11.84
CA THR A 430 -17.03 11.89 -13.21
C THR A 430 -15.98 11.44 -14.23
N ILE A 431 -14.77 12.01 -14.21
CA ILE A 431 -13.66 11.61 -15.11
C ILE A 431 -13.28 10.14 -14.89
N LYS A 432 -13.28 9.67 -13.64
CA LYS A 432 -12.90 8.29 -13.30
C LYS A 432 -13.93 7.27 -13.82
N ILE A 433 -15.22 7.57 -13.68
CA ILE A 433 -16.33 6.69 -14.08
C ILE A 433 -16.60 6.79 -15.59
N GLY A 434 -16.35 7.94 -16.20
CA GLY A 434 -16.70 8.21 -17.61
C GLY A 434 -18.16 8.63 -17.81
N GLN A 435 -18.91 8.90 -16.74
CA GLN A 435 -20.31 9.31 -16.76
C GLN A 435 -20.57 10.35 -15.65
N ALA A 436 -21.58 11.20 -15.85
CA ALA A 436 -21.97 12.22 -14.88
C ALA A 436 -22.33 11.59 -13.53
N GLU A 437 -21.78 12.12 -12.45
CA GLU A 437 -22.06 11.62 -11.10
C GLU A 437 -23.40 12.13 -10.58
N GLU A 438 -24.19 11.25 -9.96
CA GLU A 438 -25.61 11.48 -9.62
C GLU A 438 -25.88 12.69 -8.72
N ARG A 439 -24.90 13.20 -7.96
CA ARG A 439 -25.12 14.31 -7.02
C ARG A 439 -25.28 15.68 -7.70
N MET A 440 -24.88 15.83 -8.96
CA MET A 440 -24.93 17.11 -9.68
C MET A 440 -25.00 16.90 -11.19
N THR A 441 -25.84 17.66 -11.87
CA THR A 441 -25.95 17.64 -13.35
C THR A 441 -24.76 18.34 -14.03
N LEU A 442 -24.56 18.05 -15.32
CA LEU A 442 -23.51 18.71 -16.11
C LEU A 442 -23.76 20.24 -16.21
N GLU A 443 -25.02 20.65 -16.35
CA GLU A 443 -25.45 22.05 -16.39
C GLU A 443 -25.10 22.80 -15.10
N GLU A 444 -25.43 22.22 -13.93
CA GLU A 444 -25.13 22.81 -12.62
C GLU A 444 -23.63 22.92 -12.39
N ALA A 445 -22.86 21.89 -12.76
CA ALA A 445 -21.41 21.88 -12.63
C ALA A 445 -20.76 22.97 -13.49
N VAL A 446 -21.22 23.15 -14.73
CA VAL A 446 -20.71 24.20 -15.64
C VAL A 446 -21.07 25.59 -15.12
N ALA A 447 -22.30 25.79 -14.63
CA ALA A 447 -22.72 27.06 -14.06
C ALA A 447 -21.87 27.43 -12.84
N ALA A 448 -21.62 26.48 -11.94
CA ALA A 448 -20.76 26.67 -10.79
C ALA A 448 -19.31 26.99 -11.20
N ALA A 449 -18.73 26.21 -12.11
CA ALA A 449 -17.36 26.43 -12.60
C ALA A 449 -17.19 27.82 -13.23
N LYS A 450 -18.14 28.26 -14.07
CA LYS A 450 -18.11 29.61 -14.64
C LYS A 450 -18.27 30.70 -13.59
N GLY A 451 -19.12 30.47 -12.58
CA GLY A 451 -19.27 31.39 -11.45
C GLY A 451 -17.99 31.52 -10.60
N PHE A 452 -17.11 30.51 -10.63
CA PHE A 452 -15.83 30.54 -9.92
C PHE A 452 -14.69 31.16 -10.72
N GLN A 453 -14.86 31.44 -12.01
CA GLN A 453 -13.79 31.97 -12.87
C GLN A 453 -13.48 33.44 -12.57
N LYS A 454 -12.18 33.76 -12.51
CA LYS A 454 -11.64 35.13 -12.39
C LYS A 454 -10.85 35.48 -13.64
N THR A 455 -10.73 36.78 -13.94
CA THR A 455 -10.10 37.29 -15.17
C THR A 455 -8.60 36.98 -15.27
N ASP A 456 -7.95 36.78 -14.12
CA ASP A 456 -6.52 36.51 -13.94
C ASP A 456 -6.19 35.04 -13.67
N ASP A 457 -7.17 34.13 -13.82
CA ASP A 457 -6.94 32.69 -13.64
C ASP A 457 -5.80 32.20 -14.55
N PHE A 458 -4.92 31.36 -13.98
CA PHE A 458 -3.74 30.78 -14.65
C PHE A 458 -2.64 31.76 -15.07
N SER A 459 -2.73 33.05 -14.68
CA SER A 459 -1.69 34.06 -14.94
C SER A 459 -0.61 34.14 -13.85
N VAL A 460 -0.91 33.63 -12.65
CA VAL A 460 -0.02 33.60 -11.48
C VAL A 460 0.52 32.18 -11.27
N LYS A 461 1.66 32.07 -10.59
CA LYS A 461 2.20 30.78 -10.15
C LYS A 461 1.15 30.07 -9.30
N TYR A 462 0.64 28.94 -9.79
CA TYR A 462 -0.20 28.03 -9.02
C TYR A 462 0.64 27.50 -7.85
N GLU A 463 0.09 27.53 -6.63
CA GLU A 463 0.68 26.99 -5.40
C GLU A 463 -0.37 26.08 -4.74
N SER A 464 0.00 24.82 -4.48
CA SER A 464 -0.96 23.74 -4.15
C SER A 464 -1.59 23.86 -2.76
N ASP A 465 -0.98 24.67 -1.89
CA ASP A 465 -1.34 25.02 -0.51
C ASP A 465 -2.18 26.30 -0.41
N GLN A 466 -2.35 27.05 -1.51
CA GLN A 466 -3.19 28.24 -1.50
C GLN A 466 -4.68 27.89 -1.51
N PRO A 467 -5.55 28.65 -0.81
CA PRO A 467 -7.00 28.42 -0.80
C PRO A 467 -7.63 28.39 -2.20
N ASP A 468 -7.13 29.21 -3.12
CA ASP A 468 -7.59 29.29 -4.52
C ASP A 468 -7.21 28.05 -5.36
N ALA A 469 -6.32 27.17 -4.88
CA ALA A 469 -5.93 25.97 -5.62
C ALA A 469 -7.14 25.06 -5.88
N ASN A 470 -8.00 24.85 -4.88
CA ASN A 470 -9.20 24.02 -5.03
C ASN A 470 -10.21 24.62 -6.01
N ARG A 471 -10.28 25.96 -6.11
CA ARG A 471 -11.09 26.66 -7.10
C ARG A 471 -10.64 26.33 -8.52
N LEU A 472 -9.35 26.45 -8.80
CA LEU A 472 -8.77 26.14 -10.11
C LEU A 472 -8.91 24.64 -10.45
N ARG A 473 -8.68 23.75 -9.47
CA ARG A 473 -8.91 22.30 -9.64
C ARG A 473 -10.35 21.99 -10.04
N ALA A 474 -11.32 22.65 -9.42
CA ALA A 474 -12.73 22.49 -9.76
C ALA A 474 -13.04 22.97 -11.18
N ILE A 475 -12.57 24.15 -11.56
CA ILE A 475 -12.80 24.74 -12.90
C ILE A 475 -12.23 23.84 -14.00
N VAL A 476 -10.97 23.42 -13.86
CA VAL A 476 -10.29 22.58 -14.86
C VAL A 476 -10.84 21.16 -14.85
N GLY A 477 -11.16 20.63 -13.67
CA GLY A 477 -11.83 19.35 -13.51
C GLY A 477 -13.16 19.31 -14.26
N VAL A 478 -14.02 20.32 -14.11
CA VAL A 478 -15.31 20.39 -14.83
C VAL A 478 -15.10 20.48 -16.34
N ALA A 479 -14.16 21.31 -16.80
CA ALA A 479 -13.84 21.43 -18.23
C ALA A 479 -13.46 20.08 -18.87
N ALA A 480 -12.73 19.22 -18.15
CA ALA A 480 -12.40 17.86 -18.58
C ALA A 480 -13.58 16.89 -18.39
N ALA A 481 -14.30 16.97 -17.26
CA ALA A 481 -15.36 16.05 -16.89
C ALA A 481 -16.52 16.05 -17.89
N ILE A 482 -16.94 17.23 -18.36
CA ILE A 482 -18.05 17.31 -19.33
C ILE A 482 -17.67 16.69 -20.69
N LEU A 483 -16.41 16.85 -21.12
CA LEU A 483 -15.91 16.24 -22.36
C LEU A 483 -15.89 14.72 -22.25
N VAL A 484 -15.43 14.21 -21.11
CA VAL A 484 -15.34 12.77 -20.83
C VAL A 484 -16.72 12.13 -20.66
N ALA A 485 -17.65 12.81 -19.99
CA ALA A 485 -18.97 12.25 -19.67
C ALA A 485 -19.94 12.30 -20.86
N ASP A 486 -19.98 13.42 -21.59
CA ASP A 486 -20.85 13.58 -22.76
C ASP A 486 -20.32 14.65 -23.73
N PHE A 487 -19.54 14.20 -24.71
CA PHE A 487 -18.95 15.08 -25.72
C PHE A 487 -20.00 15.74 -26.63
N GLU A 488 -21.04 15.00 -27.05
CA GLU A 488 -22.06 15.51 -27.97
C GLU A 488 -22.95 16.54 -27.29
N TRP A 489 -23.31 16.32 -26.01
CA TRP A 489 -23.96 17.34 -25.20
C TRP A 489 -23.08 18.59 -25.06
N THR A 490 -21.78 18.42 -24.74
CA THR A 490 -20.85 19.55 -24.60
C THR A 490 -20.76 20.38 -25.89
N LYS A 491 -20.78 19.71 -27.04
CA LYS A 491 -20.82 20.34 -28.37
C LYS A 491 -22.15 21.05 -28.61
N ALA A 492 -23.29 20.44 -28.30
CA ALA A 492 -24.61 21.04 -28.45
C ALA A 492 -24.77 22.32 -27.60
N GLN A 493 -24.16 22.36 -26.42
CA GLN A 493 -24.15 23.53 -25.53
C GLN A 493 -23.10 24.60 -25.90
N GLY A 494 -22.31 24.40 -26.96
CA GLY A 494 -21.27 25.34 -27.38
C GLY A 494 -20.10 25.47 -26.38
N LEU A 495 -19.87 24.45 -25.55
CA LEU A 495 -18.89 24.50 -24.46
C LEU A 495 -17.49 24.02 -24.86
N ILE A 496 -17.31 23.48 -26.07
CA ILE A 496 -16.01 22.98 -26.56
C ILE A 496 -14.92 24.05 -26.52
N THR A 497 -15.21 25.27 -26.98
CA THR A 497 -14.24 26.37 -26.98
C THR A 497 -13.85 26.79 -25.57
N TRP A 498 -14.81 26.79 -24.64
CA TRP A 498 -14.57 27.09 -23.23
C TRP A 498 -13.70 26.02 -22.58
N SER A 499 -14.05 24.73 -22.73
CA SER A 499 -13.24 23.63 -22.19
C SER A 499 -11.83 23.63 -22.77
N ARG A 500 -11.69 23.80 -24.08
CA ARG A 500 -10.38 23.91 -24.74
C ARG A 500 -9.53 25.02 -24.13
N GLY A 501 -10.09 26.22 -23.95
CA GLY A 501 -9.37 27.37 -23.38
C GLY A 501 -8.85 27.10 -21.97
N ILE A 502 -9.71 26.55 -21.10
CA ILE A 502 -9.37 26.23 -19.71
C ILE A 502 -8.30 25.13 -19.62
N LEU A 503 -8.45 24.06 -20.40
CA LEU A 503 -7.52 22.93 -20.37
C LEU A 503 -6.14 23.33 -20.89
N LEU A 504 -6.06 24.17 -21.94
CA LEU A 504 -4.78 24.70 -22.43
C LEU A 504 -4.11 25.63 -21.42
N ALA A 505 -4.88 26.49 -20.76
CA ALA A 505 -4.36 27.37 -19.71
C ALA A 505 -3.78 26.55 -18.55
N ALA A 506 -4.51 25.54 -18.09
CA ALA A 506 -4.07 24.64 -17.02
C ALA A 506 -2.82 23.84 -17.41
N ALA A 507 -2.77 23.30 -18.63
CA ALA A 507 -1.62 22.53 -19.11
C ALA A 507 -0.31 23.35 -19.17
N ARG A 508 -0.42 24.68 -19.33
CA ARG A 508 0.72 25.61 -19.45
C ARG A 508 1.19 26.17 -18.10
N LEU A 509 0.58 25.77 -16.99
CA LEU A 509 1.02 26.20 -15.67
C LEU A 509 2.50 25.82 -15.44
N PRO A 510 3.31 26.71 -14.83
CA PRO A 510 4.71 26.42 -14.55
C PRO A 510 4.84 25.27 -13.55
N TYR A 511 5.95 24.54 -13.63
CA TYR A 511 6.24 23.45 -12.71
C TYR A 511 6.44 23.96 -11.27
N GLN A 512 5.80 23.31 -10.29
CA GLN A 512 6.08 23.50 -8.87
C GLN A 512 7.22 22.55 -8.49
N GLY A 513 8.35 23.10 -8.01
CA GLY A 513 9.62 22.40 -7.73
C GLY A 513 9.62 21.22 -6.74
N TYR A 514 8.48 20.61 -6.43
CA TYR A 514 8.35 19.45 -5.55
C TYR A 514 8.13 18.17 -6.37
N VAL A 515 9.20 17.41 -6.64
CA VAL A 515 9.18 16.15 -7.42
C VAL A 515 8.50 15.00 -6.65
N TYR A 516 8.42 15.10 -5.31
CA TYR A 516 8.09 13.95 -4.46
C TYR A 516 6.62 13.82 -4.02
N ASN A 517 5.77 14.84 -4.23
CA ASN A 517 4.37 14.77 -3.84
C ASN A 517 3.47 14.48 -5.06
N ARG A 518 2.85 13.29 -5.07
CA ARG A 518 1.79 12.95 -6.03
C ARG A 518 0.51 13.70 -5.65
N PHE A 519 0.02 14.55 -6.54
CA PHE A 519 -1.25 15.27 -6.40
C PHE A 519 -2.21 14.84 -7.52
N PRO A 520 -3.03 13.79 -7.32
CA PRO A 520 -4.00 13.31 -8.32
C PRO A 520 -4.98 14.38 -8.83
N ALA A 521 -5.22 15.41 -8.02
CA ALA A 521 -6.11 16.53 -8.34
C ALA A 521 -5.40 17.71 -9.03
N ASP A 522 -4.15 17.58 -9.48
CA ASP A 522 -3.44 18.66 -10.17
C ASP A 522 -4.20 19.10 -11.44
N PRO A 523 -4.37 20.41 -11.70
CA PRO A 523 -5.00 20.91 -12.92
C PRO A 523 -4.44 20.29 -14.21
N LYS A 524 -3.13 20.03 -14.28
CA LYS A 524 -2.50 19.41 -15.45
C LYS A 524 -2.96 17.97 -15.69
N VAL A 525 -3.29 17.22 -14.64
CA VAL A 525 -3.84 15.86 -14.75
C VAL A 525 -5.19 15.91 -15.46
N SER A 526 -6.07 16.83 -15.05
CA SER A 526 -7.37 17.03 -15.71
C SER A 526 -7.20 17.53 -17.14
N ALA A 527 -6.23 18.43 -17.38
CA ALA A 527 -5.89 18.91 -18.71
C ALA A 527 -5.45 17.78 -19.65
N GLY A 528 -4.55 16.90 -19.21
CA GLY A 528 -4.09 15.75 -20.01
C GLY A 528 -5.24 14.82 -20.44
N ARG A 529 -6.24 14.63 -19.57
CA ARG A 529 -7.46 13.87 -19.91
C ARG A 529 -8.33 14.61 -20.92
N GLY A 530 -8.73 15.84 -20.61
CA GLY A 530 -9.69 16.58 -21.43
C GLY A 530 -9.16 16.90 -22.82
N LEU A 531 -7.87 17.26 -22.94
CA LEU A 531 -7.25 17.54 -24.25
C LEU A 531 -7.20 16.29 -25.13
N GLY A 532 -6.95 15.12 -24.54
CA GLY A 532 -7.00 13.85 -25.28
C GLY A 532 -8.37 13.55 -25.89
N ILE A 533 -9.46 13.82 -25.16
CA ILE A 533 -10.82 13.65 -25.68
C ILE A 533 -11.10 14.57 -26.88
N LEU A 534 -10.57 15.81 -26.87
CA LEU A 534 -10.68 16.70 -28.03
C LEU A 534 -10.02 16.09 -29.28
N VAL A 535 -8.90 15.38 -29.12
CA VAL A 535 -8.23 14.68 -30.23
C VAL A 535 -9.10 13.52 -30.72
N THR A 536 -9.62 12.68 -29.81
CA THR A 536 -10.49 11.54 -30.15
C THR A 536 -11.70 11.94 -30.97
N HIS A 537 -12.28 13.11 -30.71
CA HIS A 537 -13.43 13.63 -31.46
C HIS A 537 -13.06 14.58 -32.62
N SER A 538 -11.81 14.54 -33.11
CA SER A 538 -11.31 15.37 -34.23
C SER A 538 -11.57 16.88 -34.05
N SER A 539 -11.60 17.34 -32.79
CA SER A 539 -11.87 18.73 -32.39
C SER A 539 -10.62 19.43 -31.83
N ALA A 540 -9.47 18.74 -31.87
CA ALA A 540 -8.17 19.29 -31.52
C ALA A 540 -7.53 19.99 -32.72
N ASP A 541 -6.96 21.17 -32.47
CA ASP A 541 -6.09 21.86 -33.41
C ASP A 541 -4.61 21.58 -33.11
N GLN A 542 -3.72 22.15 -33.93
CA GLN A 542 -2.28 21.98 -33.80
C GLN A 542 -1.76 22.35 -32.39
N ASP A 543 -2.32 23.41 -31.79
CA ASP A 543 -1.93 23.87 -30.46
C ASP A 543 -2.25 22.83 -29.37
N VAL A 544 -3.42 22.20 -29.43
CA VAL A 544 -3.78 21.09 -28.52
C VAL A 544 -2.81 19.91 -28.66
N ARG A 545 -2.47 19.53 -29.90
CA ARG A 545 -1.55 18.40 -30.17
C ARG A 545 -0.16 18.67 -29.60
N GLU A 546 0.37 19.89 -29.78
CA GLU A 546 1.67 20.30 -29.24
C GLU A 546 1.68 20.34 -27.71
N VAL A 547 0.61 20.81 -27.08
CA VAL A 547 0.49 20.84 -25.61
C VAL A 547 0.42 19.43 -25.02
N ILE A 548 -0.20 18.46 -25.70
CA ILE A 548 -0.19 17.06 -25.26
C ILE A 548 1.25 16.51 -25.21
N LEU A 549 2.08 16.80 -26.21
CA LEU A 549 3.50 16.39 -26.19
C LEU A 549 4.27 17.04 -25.04
N LYS A 550 3.97 18.32 -24.71
CA LYS A 550 4.55 19.01 -23.55
C LYS A 550 4.16 18.34 -22.22
N LEU A 551 2.90 17.90 -22.09
CA LEU A 551 2.43 17.17 -20.90
C LEU A 551 3.09 15.79 -20.76
N ILE A 552 3.45 15.13 -21.86
CA ILE A 552 4.20 13.86 -21.84
C ILE A 552 5.63 14.04 -21.34
N SER A 553 6.22 15.22 -21.56
CA SER A 553 7.52 15.60 -21.00
C SER A 553 7.44 16.24 -19.60
N ASP A 554 6.26 16.28 -18.97
CA ASP A 554 6.11 16.90 -17.65
C ASP A 554 6.87 16.08 -16.58
N PRO A 555 7.60 16.73 -15.65
CA PRO A 555 8.31 16.03 -14.58
C PRO A 555 7.39 15.25 -13.62
N GLN A 556 6.09 15.56 -13.56
CA GLN A 556 5.14 14.82 -12.75
C GLN A 556 4.59 13.57 -13.47
N GLN A 557 4.93 12.38 -12.99
CA GLN A 557 4.51 11.08 -13.58
C GLN A 557 2.99 10.95 -13.76
N GLN A 558 2.20 11.48 -12.83
CA GLN A 558 0.73 11.49 -12.90
C GLN A 558 0.17 12.31 -14.07
N VAL A 559 0.85 13.39 -14.46
CA VAL A 559 0.47 14.22 -15.62
C VAL A 559 0.75 13.45 -16.90
N VAL A 560 1.91 12.82 -16.99
CA VAL A 560 2.29 11.95 -18.12
C VAL A 560 1.28 10.82 -18.29
N GLN A 561 0.95 10.11 -17.20
CA GLN A 561 -0.05 9.04 -17.20
C GLN A 561 -1.42 9.54 -17.67
N ALA A 562 -1.82 10.73 -17.24
CA ALA A 562 -3.09 11.33 -17.65
C ALA A 562 -3.11 11.69 -19.14
N ALA A 563 -2.04 12.28 -19.67
CA ALA A 563 -1.92 12.59 -21.09
C ALA A 563 -2.01 11.32 -21.95
N PHE A 564 -1.28 10.27 -21.59
CA PHE A 564 -1.32 8.98 -22.29
C PHE A 564 -2.69 8.31 -22.25
N ARG A 565 -3.37 8.32 -21.09
CA ARG A 565 -4.73 7.78 -21.02
C ARG A 565 -5.75 8.65 -21.76
N GLY A 566 -5.52 9.95 -21.88
CA GLY A 566 -6.35 10.85 -22.70
C GLY A 566 -6.28 10.52 -24.20
N ILE A 567 -5.11 10.16 -24.72
CA ILE A 567 -4.91 9.82 -26.14
C ILE A 567 -5.11 8.33 -26.46
N TYR A 568 -5.62 7.53 -25.53
CA TYR A 568 -5.79 6.08 -25.72
C TYR A 568 -6.68 5.73 -26.93
N GLU A 569 -7.77 6.48 -27.13
CA GLU A 569 -8.68 6.27 -28.27
C GLU A 569 -8.25 7.07 -29.52
N ALA A 570 -7.32 8.01 -29.36
CA ALA A 570 -6.83 8.86 -30.44
C ALA A 570 -5.96 8.11 -31.46
N TRP A 571 -5.47 6.91 -31.16
CA TRP A 571 -4.64 6.10 -32.06
C TRP A 571 -5.31 5.82 -33.42
N MET A 572 -6.65 5.82 -33.47
CA MET A 572 -7.42 5.61 -34.70
C MET A 572 -7.76 6.91 -35.45
N VAL A 573 -7.52 8.07 -34.83
CA VAL A 573 -7.91 9.39 -35.32
C VAL A 573 -6.68 10.22 -35.70
N ASP A 574 -5.64 10.20 -34.87
CA ASP A 574 -4.40 10.95 -35.04
C ASP A 574 -3.18 10.09 -34.70
N GLU A 575 -2.86 9.16 -35.61
CA GLU A 575 -1.74 8.24 -35.42
C GLU A 575 -0.39 8.97 -35.30
N VAL A 576 -0.24 10.12 -35.94
CA VAL A 576 1.01 10.89 -35.92
C VAL A 576 1.28 11.45 -34.54
N LEU A 577 0.27 12.01 -33.87
CA LEU A 577 0.40 12.44 -32.48
C LEU A 577 0.76 11.26 -31.58
N CYS A 578 0.04 10.15 -31.69
CA CYS A 578 0.21 8.99 -30.81
C CYS A 578 1.59 8.33 -30.97
N TRP A 579 2.11 8.19 -32.19
CA TRP A 579 3.46 7.64 -32.40
C TRP A 579 4.56 8.59 -31.90
N ASN A 580 4.41 9.91 -32.07
CA ASN A 580 5.35 10.89 -31.52
C ASN A 580 5.30 10.96 -29.99
N ALA A 581 4.11 10.82 -29.40
CA ALA A 581 3.91 10.68 -27.97
C ALA A 581 4.62 9.44 -27.41
N LEU A 582 4.42 8.28 -28.04
CA LEU A 582 5.08 7.03 -27.65
C LEU A 582 6.60 7.12 -27.77
N ASN A 583 7.10 7.66 -28.89
CA ASN A 583 8.54 7.85 -29.10
C ASN A 583 9.14 8.79 -28.05
N LEU A 584 8.48 9.92 -27.77
CA LEU A 584 8.93 10.87 -26.74
C LEU A 584 8.98 10.19 -25.37
N GLY A 585 7.91 9.48 -24.99
CA GLY A 585 7.81 8.78 -23.72
C GLY A 585 8.92 7.74 -23.54
N ILE A 586 9.14 6.87 -24.54
CA ILE A 586 10.22 5.87 -24.51
C ILE A 586 11.60 6.54 -24.48
N SER A 587 11.82 7.59 -25.28
CA SER A 587 13.10 8.30 -25.30
C SER A 587 13.42 8.95 -23.94
N LEU A 588 12.40 9.48 -23.26
CA LEU A 588 12.55 10.04 -21.91
C LEU A 588 12.84 8.97 -20.85
N CYS A 589 12.50 7.70 -21.11
CA CYS A 589 12.86 6.60 -20.22
C CYS A 589 14.33 6.23 -20.29
N LEU A 590 15.06 6.66 -21.33
CA LEU A 590 16.43 6.28 -21.62
C LEU A 590 17.36 7.46 -21.32
N GLU A 591 17.59 7.72 -20.04
CA GLU A 591 18.40 8.85 -19.60
C GLU A 591 19.90 8.53 -19.76
N PRO A 592 20.68 9.27 -20.57
CA PRO A 592 22.11 9.00 -20.74
C PRO A 592 22.86 9.03 -19.41
N ILE A 593 23.81 8.10 -19.20
CA ILE A 593 24.54 7.94 -17.93
C ILE A 593 25.22 9.24 -17.47
N ASN A 594 25.81 9.98 -18.41
CA ASN A 594 26.48 11.26 -18.15
C ASN A 594 25.50 12.37 -17.68
N ILE A 595 24.22 12.27 -18.05
CA ILE A 595 23.15 13.18 -17.61
C ILE A 595 22.62 12.74 -16.24
N ALA A 596 22.41 11.43 -16.05
CA ALA A 596 21.85 10.87 -14.81
C ALA A 596 22.77 11.04 -13.59
N PHE A 597 24.09 10.87 -13.77
CA PHE A 597 25.07 10.88 -12.66
C PHE A 597 26.07 12.05 -12.72
N GLY A 598 26.01 12.89 -13.76
CA GLY A 598 26.95 13.99 -14.00
C GLY A 598 28.28 13.53 -14.61
N SER A 599 29.04 14.48 -15.18
CA SER A 599 30.38 14.20 -15.73
C SER A 599 31.42 14.20 -14.61
N PRO A 600 32.41 13.28 -14.59
CA PRO A 600 33.49 13.29 -13.61
C PRO A 600 34.22 14.64 -13.63
N GLY A 601 34.13 15.41 -12.53
CA GLY A 601 34.78 16.72 -12.38
C GLY A 601 33.92 17.95 -12.69
N SER A 602 32.59 17.82 -12.78
CA SER A 602 31.66 18.97 -12.92
C SER A 602 30.93 19.30 -11.60
N ASP A 603 30.64 20.58 -11.37
CA ASP A 603 29.83 21.04 -10.23
C ASP A 603 28.40 20.47 -10.33
N PHE A 604 27.82 20.02 -9.22
CA PHE A 604 26.46 19.41 -9.15
C PHE A 604 25.34 20.22 -9.87
N GLY A 605 25.52 21.52 -10.09
CA GLY A 605 24.56 22.39 -10.79
C GLY A 605 24.53 22.25 -12.32
N THR A 606 25.56 21.71 -12.98
CA THR A 606 25.60 21.61 -14.45
C THR A 606 24.75 20.46 -14.99
N SER A 607 24.54 19.39 -14.23
CA SER A 607 23.77 18.21 -14.66
C SER A 607 22.28 18.50 -14.84
N PHE A 608 21.69 19.37 -14.00
CA PHE A 608 20.26 19.71 -14.10
C PHE A 608 19.93 20.49 -15.38
N ALA A 609 20.76 21.48 -15.73
CA ALA A 609 20.59 22.27 -16.95
C ALA A 609 20.84 21.42 -18.21
N GLU A 610 21.79 20.48 -18.16
CA GLU A 610 22.04 19.53 -19.24
C GLU A 610 20.86 18.56 -19.42
N LYS A 611 20.27 18.08 -18.33
CA LYS A 611 19.06 17.26 -18.34
C LYS A 611 17.87 18.00 -18.94
N GLU A 612 17.60 19.22 -18.48
CA GLU A 612 16.52 20.06 -19.01
C GLU A 612 16.71 20.30 -20.52
N LYS A 613 17.94 20.64 -20.95
CA LYS A 613 18.27 20.81 -22.36
C LYS A 613 18.07 19.54 -23.18
N TRP A 614 18.46 18.38 -22.65
CA TRP A 614 18.24 17.08 -23.31
C TRP A 614 16.75 16.76 -23.47
N GLN A 615 15.95 16.96 -22.42
CA GLN A 615 14.50 16.76 -22.47
C GLN A 615 13.83 17.72 -23.49
N LEU A 616 14.23 18.99 -23.50
CA LEU A 616 13.74 19.98 -24.46
C LEU A 616 14.10 19.61 -25.90
N ASN A 617 15.29 19.06 -26.15
CA ASN A 617 15.69 18.60 -27.49
C ASN A 617 14.82 17.43 -27.98
N LEU A 618 14.52 16.46 -27.10
CA LEU A 618 13.63 15.35 -27.43
C LEU A 618 12.21 15.85 -27.73
N LEU A 619 11.68 16.75 -26.89
CA LEU A 619 10.39 17.38 -27.10
C LEU A 619 10.35 18.15 -28.43
N GLN A 620 11.36 18.96 -28.74
CA GLN A 620 11.45 19.71 -29.98
C GLN A 620 11.47 18.79 -31.20
N THR A 621 12.19 17.67 -31.12
CA THR A 621 12.20 16.66 -32.20
C THR A 621 10.81 16.09 -32.46
N SER A 622 10.05 15.78 -31.40
CA SER A 622 8.68 15.30 -31.53
C SER A 622 7.71 16.37 -32.06
N LEU A 623 7.89 17.64 -31.69
CA LEU A 623 7.12 18.77 -32.23
C LEU A 623 7.41 19.00 -33.72
N ASP A 624 8.68 18.91 -34.13
CA ASP A 624 9.10 19.01 -35.53
C ASP A 624 8.50 17.88 -36.37
N ASN A 625 8.50 16.65 -35.86
CA ASN A 625 7.87 15.51 -36.52
C ASN A 625 6.35 15.68 -36.63
N LEU A 626 5.71 16.18 -35.57
CA LEU A 626 4.27 16.46 -35.55
C LEU A 626 3.89 17.49 -36.62
N SER A 627 4.66 18.57 -36.76
CA SER A 627 4.42 19.63 -37.76
C SER A 627 4.64 19.14 -39.20
N LYS A 628 5.59 18.22 -39.41
CA LYS A 628 5.89 17.60 -40.72
C LYS A 628 4.99 16.40 -41.04
N ASN A 629 4.09 16.03 -40.12
CA ASN A 629 3.24 14.87 -40.20
C ASN A 629 4.02 13.54 -40.36
N THR A 630 5.14 13.42 -39.66
CA THR A 630 6.10 12.31 -39.77
C THR A 630 5.93 11.30 -38.62
N LEU A 631 5.95 10.01 -38.95
CA LEU A 631 6.01 8.93 -37.96
C LEU A 631 7.46 8.68 -37.52
N PRO A 632 7.76 8.69 -36.20
CA PRO A 632 9.09 8.39 -35.69
C PRO A 632 9.42 6.90 -35.78
N ILE A 633 10.72 6.60 -35.79
CA ILE A 633 11.24 5.23 -35.61
C ILE A 633 11.66 5.11 -34.15
N ILE A 634 11.05 4.16 -33.44
CA ILE A 634 11.36 3.90 -32.04
C ILE A 634 12.42 2.80 -31.96
N ARG A 635 13.47 3.05 -31.18
CA ARG A 635 14.55 2.10 -30.88
C ARG A 635 14.91 2.20 -29.42
N VAL A 636 15.12 1.07 -28.76
CA VAL A 636 15.63 1.03 -27.39
C VAL A 636 17.09 0.52 -27.46
N PRO A 637 18.09 1.35 -27.09
CA PRO A 637 19.49 0.96 -27.10
C PRO A 637 19.80 -0.05 -25.98
N SER A 638 20.95 -0.73 -26.08
CA SER A 638 21.39 -1.65 -25.02
C SER A 638 21.84 -0.92 -23.75
N ARG A 639 21.96 -1.67 -22.65
CA ARG A 639 22.19 -1.16 -21.28
C ARG A 639 23.37 -0.20 -21.12
N LYS A 640 24.40 -0.29 -21.98
CA LYS A 640 25.71 0.33 -21.72
C LYS A 640 25.72 1.86 -21.78
N ASP A 641 24.69 2.49 -22.34
CA ASP A 641 24.71 3.93 -22.66
C ASP A 641 23.65 4.76 -21.91
N ALA A 642 22.72 4.15 -21.17
CA ALA A 642 21.61 4.86 -20.51
C ALA A 642 21.08 4.19 -19.23
N VAL A 643 20.62 5.02 -18.29
CA VAL A 643 19.77 4.66 -17.15
C VAL A 643 18.32 4.54 -17.61
N PHE A 644 17.65 3.45 -17.23
CA PHE A 644 16.27 3.19 -17.62
C PHE A 644 15.27 3.55 -16.50
N LEU A 645 14.43 4.54 -16.77
CA LEU A 645 13.38 5.00 -15.85
C LEU A 645 12.13 4.12 -15.99
N HIS A 646 12.14 2.95 -15.33
CA HIS A 646 11.08 1.95 -15.45
C HIS A 646 9.68 2.50 -15.10
N ASP A 647 9.55 3.36 -14.08
CA ASP A 647 8.24 3.90 -13.67
C ASP A 647 7.57 4.72 -14.77
N LEU A 648 8.36 5.50 -15.51
CA LEU A 648 7.89 6.24 -16.67
C LEU A 648 7.52 5.29 -17.81
N ALA A 649 8.36 4.26 -18.06
CA ALA A 649 8.12 3.28 -19.10
C ALA A 649 6.80 2.53 -18.90
N GLN A 650 6.45 2.19 -17.65
CA GLN A 650 5.16 1.58 -17.33
C GLN A 650 3.98 2.49 -17.73
N ASN A 651 4.05 3.78 -17.39
CA ASN A 651 3.01 4.75 -17.72
C ASN A 651 2.82 4.90 -19.24
N VAL A 652 3.92 4.89 -20.00
CA VAL A 652 3.93 5.02 -21.46
C VAL A 652 3.34 3.77 -22.13
N LEU A 653 3.82 2.58 -21.76
CA LEU A 653 3.48 1.31 -22.43
C LEU A 653 2.06 0.83 -22.11
N HIS A 654 1.53 1.15 -20.93
CA HIS A 654 0.16 0.79 -20.55
C HIS A 654 -0.91 1.44 -21.44
N ALA A 655 -0.57 2.52 -22.17
CA ALA A 655 -1.52 3.27 -22.98
C ALA A 655 -1.67 2.79 -24.43
N LEU A 656 -1.22 1.56 -24.74
CA LEU A 656 -1.23 1.01 -26.10
C LEU A 656 -2.49 0.15 -26.36
N PRO A 657 -3.37 0.53 -27.31
CA PRO A 657 -4.53 -0.26 -27.71
C PRO A 657 -4.14 -1.38 -28.70
N PHE A 658 -3.58 -2.48 -28.18
CA PHE A 658 -3.11 -3.61 -29.00
C PHE A 658 -4.12 -4.14 -30.03
N PRO A 659 -5.41 -4.39 -29.70
CA PRO A 659 -6.34 -4.98 -30.66
C PRO A 659 -6.54 -4.14 -31.92
N GLU A 660 -6.42 -2.82 -31.81
CA GLU A 660 -6.56 -1.90 -32.93
C GLU A 660 -5.22 -1.66 -33.64
N LEU A 661 -4.14 -1.45 -32.88
CA LEU A 661 -2.82 -1.18 -33.45
C LEU A 661 -2.30 -2.34 -34.29
N LEU A 662 -2.53 -3.58 -33.85
CA LEU A 662 -1.98 -4.77 -34.50
C LEU A 662 -2.74 -5.18 -35.77
N LYS A 663 -3.87 -4.53 -36.08
CA LYS A 663 -4.57 -4.70 -37.38
C LYS A 663 -3.75 -4.14 -38.54
N LYS A 664 -2.93 -3.11 -38.30
CA LYS A 664 -2.04 -2.50 -39.31
C LYS A 664 -0.69 -3.25 -39.34
N PRO A 665 -0.27 -3.85 -40.47
CA PRO A 665 0.98 -4.60 -40.53
C PRO A 665 2.23 -3.80 -40.15
N THR A 666 2.30 -2.53 -40.55
CA THR A 666 3.41 -1.63 -40.23
C THR A 666 3.48 -1.29 -38.75
N SER A 667 2.35 -0.97 -38.12
CA SER A 667 2.25 -0.74 -36.68
C SER A 667 2.62 -1.99 -35.88
N LYS A 668 2.17 -3.16 -36.34
CA LYS A 668 2.52 -4.44 -35.73
C LYS A 668 4.03 -4.70 -35.76
N GLN A 669 4.68 -4.49 -36.90
CA GLN A 669 6.12 -4.64 -37.02
C GLN A 669 6.88 -3.70 -36.07
N ASN A 670 6.43 -2.45 -35.95
CA ASN A 670 7.05 -1.49 -35.03
C ASN A 670 6.89 -1.89 -33.56
N ILE A 671 5.71 -2.34 -33.14
CA ILE A 671 5.47 -2.80 -31.76
C ILE A 671 6.29 -4.06 -31.44
N LEU A 672 6.39 -5.00 -32.40
CA LEU A 672 7.24 -6.18 -32.23
C LEU A 672 8.72 -5.80 -32.09
N GLN A 673 9.20 -4.85 -32.88
CA GLN A 673 10.57 -4.35 -32.76
C GLN A 673 10.83 -3.70 -31.38
N VAL A 674 9.91 -2.87 -30.89
CA VAL A 674 10.03 -2.27 -29.55
C VAL A 674 9.99 -3.34 -28.46
N THR A 675 9.17 -4.38 -28.66
CA THR A 675 9.11 -5.54 -27.76
C THR A 675 10.43 -6.29 -27.71
N ASP A 676 11.05 -6.54 -28.87
CA ASP A 676 12.35 -7.20 -28.98
C ASP A 676 13.46 -6.39 -28.30
N ASP A 677 13.50 -5.07 -28.54
CA ASP A 677 14.51 -4.20 -27.93
C ASP A 677 14.35 -4.15 -26.40
N LEU A 678 13.12 -4.02 -25.89
CA LEU A 678 12.83 -4.03 -24.44
C LEU A 678 13.07 -5.40 -23.80
N MET A 679 12.79 -6.48 -24.51
CA MET A 679 13.06 -7.85 -24.06
C MET A 679 14.56 -8.08 -23.93
N ALA A 680 15.35 -7.68 -24.95
CA ALA A 680 16.80 -7.76 -24.91
C ALA A 680 17.38 -6.97 -23.74
N TRP A 681 16.91 -5.73 -23.54
CA TRP A 681 17.31 -4.90 -22.40
C TRP A 681 16.96 -5.55 -21.05
N THR A 682 15.73 -6.06 -20.91
CA THR A 682 15.26 -6.71 -19.67
C THR A 682 16.08 -7.97 -19.35
N ILE A 683 16.44 -8.76 -20.37
CA ILE A 683 17.30 -9.93 -20.19
C ILE A 683 18.70 -9.50 -19.77
N GLU A 684 19.32 -8.52 -20.45
CA GLU A 684 20.67 -8.03 -20.14
C GLU A 684 20.78 -7.54 -18.69
N GLU A 685 19.76 -6.83 -18.19
CA GLU A 685 19.70 -6.35 -16.80
C GLU A 685 19.60 -7.48 -15.77
N ASN A 686 18.84 -8.55 -16.07
CA ASN A 686 18.62 -9.66 -15.14
C ASN A 686 19.72 -10.72 -15.21
N THR A 687 20.67 -10.62 -16.15
CA THR A 687 21.80 -11.54 -16.25
C THR A 687 23.04 -10.96 -15.57
N PRO A 688 23.59 -11.61 -14.52
CA PRO A 688 24.78 -11.11 -13.82
C PRO A 688 26.03 -11.14 -14.71
N ASN A 689 26.81 -10.05 -14.71
CA ASN A 689 28.15 -9.99 -15.30
C ASN A 689 29.20 -10.45 -14.29
N GLU A 690 30.17 -11.28 -14.70
CA GLU A 690 31.24 -11.81 -13.83
C GLU A 690 32.15 -10.72 -13.21
N ASN A 691 32.13 -9.49 -13.73
CA ASN A 691 33.01 -8.38 -13.32
C ASN A 691 32.30 -7.24 -12.55
N ASP A 692 30.97 -7.28 -12.37
CA ASP A 692 30.23 -6.24 -11.64
C ASP A 692 29.97 -6.71 -10.20
N SER A 693 30.96 -6.58 -9.32
CA SER A 693 30.78 -6.87 -7.89
C SER A 693 30.11 -5.72 -7.11
N ASP A 694 29.93 -4.54 -7.71
CA ASP A 694 29.58 -3.31 -6.98
C ASP A 694 28.57 -2.38 -7.65
N CYS A 695 27.73 -2.88 -8.56
CA CYS A 695 26.55 -2.12 -9.00
C CYS A 695 25.28 -2.95 -8.77
N SER A 696 24.81 -2.95 -7.52
CA SER A 696 23.38 -3.12 -7.23
C SER A 696 22.61 -1.92 -7.80
N SER A 697 22.56 -1.79 -9.12
CA SER A 697 21.42 -1.10 -9.71
C SER A 697 20.21 -1.90 -9.27
N GLN A 698 19.31 -1.25 -8.53
CA GLN A 698 18.06 -1.84 -8.08
C GLN A 698 17.28 -2.28 -9.33
N ILE A 699 17.46 -3.54 -9.75
CA ILE A 699 16.56 -4.19 -10.70
C ILE A 699 15.21 -4.18 -9.98
N THR A 700 14.29 -3.34 -10.42
CA THR A 700 12.99 -3.29 -9.77
C THR A 700 12.20 -4.51 -10.22
N PHE A 701 12.01 -5.44 -9.29
CA PHE A 701 11.03 -6.52 -9.36
C PHE A 701 9.71 -6.08 -10.03
N GLU A 702 9.32 -4.82 -9.83
CA GLU A 702 8.18 -4.14 -10.43
C GLU A 702 8.24 -4.04 -11.96
N TRP A 703 9.38 -3.69 -12.58
CA TRP A 703 9.53 -3.63 -14.04
C TRP A 703 9.32 -5.00 -14.67
N ASN A 704 10.02 -6.03 -14.18
CA ASN A 704 9.91 -7.38 -14.71
C ASN A 704 8.46 -7.87 -14.65
N ARG A 705 7.80 -7.67 -13.51
CA ARG A 705 6.40 -8.05 -13.34
C ARG A 705 5.49 -7.32 -14.32
N PHE A 706 5.66 -6.00 -14.47
CA PHE A 706 4.88 -5.22 -15.43
C PHE A 706 5.13 -5.66 -16.87
N PHE A 707 6.39 -5.69 -17.31
CA PHE A 707 6.75 -5.93 -18.71
C PHE A 707 6.33 -7.33 -19.15
N LEU A 708 6.53 -8.36 -18.32
CA LEU A 708 6.15 -9.73 -18.67
C LEU A 708 4.61 -9.92 -18.69
N ARG A 709 3.88 -9.17 -17.87
CA ARG A 709 2.40 -9.07 -17.99
C ARG A 709 1.99 -8.33 -19.27
N TRP A 710 2.70 -7.26 -19.62
CA TRP A 710 2.44 -6.45 -20.81
C TRP A 710 2.65 -7.26 -22.11
N VAL A 711 3.76 -8.00 -22.24
CA VAL A 711 3.98 -8.89 -23.40
C VAL A 711 3.00 -10.06 -23.43
N SER A 712 2.54 -10.54 -22.27
CA SER A 712 1.48 -11.56 -22.20
C SER A 712 0.14 -11.00 -22.72
N CYS A 713 -0.20 -9.75 -22.41
CA CYS A 713 -1.36 -9.07 -23.01
C CYS A 713 -1.18 -8.90 -24.54
N LEU A 714 0.00 -8.47 -24.99
CA LEU A 714 0.33 -8.36 -26.43
C LEU A 714 0.10 -9.69 -27.16
N ALA A 715 0.52 -10.81 -26.57
CA ALA A 715 0.37 -12.16 -27.13
C ALA A 715 -1.10 -12.55 -27.40
N GLN A 716 -2.09 -11.91 -26.77
CA GLN A 716 -3.51 -12.12 -27.09
C GLN A 716 -3.83 -11.75 -28.55
N SER A 717 -3.06 -10.85 -29.15
CA SER A 717 -3.25 -10.38 -30.53
C SER A 717 -2.21 -10.94 -31.52
N LEU A 718 -1.28 -11.78 -31.06
CA LEU A 718 -0.27 -12.44 -31.90
C LEU A 718 -0.66 -13.87 -32.27
N ASN A 719 -0.07 -14.37 -33.36
CA ASN A 719 -0.11 -15.79 -33.70
C ASN A 719 0.97 -16.56 -32.90
N PHE A 720 0.92 -17.89 -32.91
CA PHE A 720 1.83 -18.70 -32.11
C PHE A 720 3.31 -18.59 -32.54
N GLU A 721 3.59 -18.44 -33.84
CA GLU A 721 4.95 -18.28 -34.35
C GLU A 721 5.58 -16.97 -33.88
N GLU A 722 4.79 -15.88 -33.88
CA GLU A 722 5.20 -14.59 -33.35
C GLU A 722 5.45 -14.63 -31.85
N ILE A 723 4.56 -15.28 -31.07
CA ILE A 723 4.76 -15.51 -29.64
C ILE A 723 6.05 -16.30 -29.40
N HIS A 724 6.26 -17.36 -30.18
CA HIS A 724 7.44 -18.21 -30.05
C HIS A 724 8.73 -17.45 -30.32
N ASN A 725 8.78 -16.66 -31.40
CA ASN A 725 9.98 -15.94 -31.83
C ASN A 725 10.31 -14.74 -30.92
N HIS A 726 9.32 -13.91 -30.59
CA HIS A 726 9.54 -12.63 -29.91
C HIS A 726 9.50 -12.74 -28.38
N LEU A 727 8.82 -13.75 -27.81
CA LEU A 727 8.61 -13.86 -26.36
C LEU A 727 9.25 -15.12 -25.79
N LEU A 728 8.91 -16.29 -26.34
CA LEU A 728 9.30 -17.58 -25.74
C LEU A 728 10.77 -17.90 -25.92
N THR A 729 11.29 -17.79 -27.15
CA THR A 729 12.69 -18.13 -27.47
C THR A 729 13.70 -17.31 -26.65
N PRO A 730 13.59 -15.96 -26.55
CA PRO A 730 14.53 -15.19 -25.74
C PRO A 730 14.53 -15.58 -24.26
N LEU A 731 13.35 -15.82 -23.68
CA LEU A 731 13.20 -16.18 -22.26
C LEU A 731 13.63 -17.61 -21.95
N GLN A 732 13.40 -18.54 -22.88
CA GLN A 732 13.93 -19.90 -22.79
C GLN A 732 15.46 -19.90 -22.72
N ASN A 733 16.10 -19.10 -23.59
CA ASN A 733 17.55 -19.03 -23.69
C ASN A 733 18.22 -18.41 -22.44
N CYS A 734 17.49 -17.60 -21.66
CA CYS A 734 18.01 -16.98 -20.45
C CYS A 734 17.56 -17.67 -19.14
N TRP A 735 16.72 -18.71 -19.21
CA TRP A 735 16.17 -19.41 -18.04
C TRP A 735 17.22 -19.75 -16.98
N SER A 736 18.37 -20.28 -17.38
CA SER A 736 19.44 -20.69 -16.46
C SER A 736 20.11 -19.53 -15.71
N LYS A 737 20.03 -18.31 -16.26
CA LYS A 737 20.64 -17.11 -15.68
C LYS A 737 19.62 -16.22 -14.95
N ALA A 738 18.36 -16.20 -15.42
CA ALA A 738 17.31 -15.33 -14.90
C ALA A 738 15.94 -16.05 -14.80
N PRO A 739 15.78 -17.04 -13.89
CA PRO A 739 14.52 -17.81 -13.77
C PRO A 739 13.31 -16.97 -13.34
N ASN A 740 13.55 -15.84 -12.69
CA ASN A 740 12.53 -14.87 -12.27
C ASN A 740 11.74 -14.28 -13.46
N LEU A 741 12.35 -14.13 -14.64
CA LEU A 741 11.65 -13.65 -15.83
C LEU A 741 10.59 -14.65 -16.31
N THR A 742 10.92 -15.93 -16.35
CA THR A 742 9.97 -17.01 -16.66
C THR A 742 8.85 -17.09 -15.63
N THR A 743 9.14 -16.85 -14.34
CA THR A 743 8.11 -16.78 -13.29
C THR A 743 7.09 -15.67 -13.56
N ASN A 744 7.57 -14.48 -13.92
CA ASN A 744 6.70 -13.35 -14.28
C ASN A 744 5.92 -13.61 -15.58
N LEU A 745 6.53 -14.28 -16.56
CA LEU A 745 5.85 -14.72 -17.78
C LEU A 745 4.72 -15.72 -17.48
N LEU A 746 4.96 -16.74 -16.65
CA LEU A 746 3.94 -17.69 -16.21
C LEU A 746 2.76 -16.95 -15.57
N SER A 747 3.04 -16.00 -14.68
CA SER A 747 2.01 -15.18 -14.04
C SER A 747 1.20 -14.37 -15.07
N GLY A 748 1.87 -13.74 -16.04
CA GLY A 748 1.20 -13.02 -17.13
C GLY A 748 0.35 -13.92 -18.05
N PHE A 749 0.79 -15.15 -18.33
CA PHE A 749 -0.01 -16.13 -19.07
C PHE A 749 -1.25 -16.56 -18.29
N ILE A 750 -1.13 -16.73 -16.97
CA ILE A 750 -2.31 -17.01 -16.13
C ILE A 750 -3.29 -15.84 -16.21
N ASP A 751 -2.82 -14.59 -16.02
CA ASP A 751 -3.67 -13.39 -16.06
C ASP A 751 -4.44 -13.23 -17.39
N TYR A 752 -3.76 -13.38 -18.53
CA TYR A 752 -4.31 -12.96 -19.84
C TYR A 752 -4.74 -14.11 -20.76
N HIS A 753 -4.23 -15.33 -20.56
CA HIS A 753 -4.48 -16.43 -21.48
C HIS A 753 -5.26 -17.59 -20.85
N ILE A 754 -5.31 -17.68 -19.53
CA ILE A 754 -5.92 -18.83 -18.83
C ILE A 754 -7.06 -18.39 -17.88
N GLY A 755 -6.78 -17.45 -16.97
CA GLY A 755 -7.62 -17.10 -15.82
C GLY A 755 -9.03 -16.66 -16.16
N TYR A 756 -9.18 -15.89 -17.24
CA TYR A 756 -10.44 -15.21 -17.60
C TYR A 756 -10.88 -15.49 -19.04
N VAL A 757 -10.35 -16.55 -19.69
CA VAL A 757 -10.59 -16.85 -21.11
C VAL A 757 -11.40 -18.13 -21.27
N GLU A 758 -12.62 -18.03 -21.82
CA GLU A 758 -13.47 -19.18 -22.16
C GLU A 758 -14.01 -19.08 -23.60
N PRO A 759 -13.79 -20.08 -24.49
CA PRO A 759 -12.97 -21.27 -24.31
C PRO A 759 -11.46 -20.97 -24.44
N LEU A 760 -10.63 -21.79 -23.81
CA LEU A 760 -9.16 -21.64 -23.86
C LEU A 760 -8.62 -21.80 -25.29
N THR A 761 -7.85 -20.82 -25.78
CA THR A 761 -7.33 -20.83 -27.16
C THR A 761 -6.21 -21.88 -27.36
N ARG A 762 -6.09 -22.44 -28.58
CA ARG A 762 -5.01 -23.38 -28.92
C ARG A 762 -3.61 -22.79 -28.70
N LYS A 763 -3.43 -21.50 -29.00
CA LYS A 763 -2.15 -20.80 -28.78
C LYS A 763 -1.80 -20.68 -27.30
N ALA A 764 -2.79 -20.43 -26.43
CA ALA A 764 -2.60 -20.39 -24.99
C ALA A 764 -2.14 -21.75 -24.45
N GLN A 765 -2.78 -22.83 -24.90
CA GLN A 765 -2.41 -24.20 -24.52
C GLN A 765 -0.98 -24.55 -24.96
N LEU A 766 -0.62 -24.24 -26.22
CA LEU A 766 0.72 -24.51 -26.73
C LEU A 766 1.78 -23.69 -26.00
N GLY A 767 1.56 -22.38 -25.82
CA GLY A 767 2.50 -21.50 -25.12
C GLY A 767 2.70 -21.91 -23.66
N TRP A 768 1.62 -22.18 -22.93
CA TRP A 768 1.71 -22.66 -21.55
C TRP A 768 2.49 -23.96 -21.44
N LYS A 769 2.18 -24.94 -22.31
CA LYS A 769 2.86 -26.24 -22.34
C LYS A 769 4.36 -26.08 -22.64
N GLU A 770 4.73 -25.21 -23.56
CA GLU A 770 6.12 -24.94 -23.92
C GLU A 770 6.91 -24.34 -22.76
N ILE A 771 6.37 -23.28 -22.11
CA ILE A 771 6.99 -22.64 -20.95
C ILE A 771 7.20 -23.65 -19.82
N CYS A 772 6.16 -24.42 -19.49
CA CYS A 772 6.25 -25.43 -18.44
C CYS A 772 7.27 -26.53 -18.77
N ASN A 773 7.35 -26.95 -20.04
CA ASN A 773 8.29 -27.98 -20.45
C ASN A 773 9.74 -27.53 -20.32
N TRP A 774 10.09 -26.31 -20.74
CA TRP A 774 11.49 -25.87 -20.59
C TRP A 774 11.90 -25.79 -19.12
N VAL A 775 10.98 -25.46 -18.20
CA VAL A 775 11.27 -25.41 -16.77
C VAL A 775 11.45 -26.83 -16.24
N LEU A 776 10.49 -27.71 -16.50
CA LEU A 776 10.47 -29.08 -15.98
C LEU A 776 11.56 -29.98 -16.57
N ASP A 777 11.98 -29.71 -17.81
CA ASP A 777 13.06 -30.46 -18.47
C ASP A 777 14.45 -29.93 -18.14
N SER A 778 14.54 -28.77 -17.46
CA SER A 778 15.78 -28.06 -17.18
C SER A 778 16.74 -28.84 -16.26
N PRO A 779 18.06 -28.74 -16.49
CA PRO A 779 19.04 -29.34 -15.59
C PRO A 779 19.02 -28.73 -14.18
N GLU A 780 18.64 -27.47 -14.05
CA GLU A 780 18.53 -26.75 -12.77
C GLU A 780 17.45 -27.38 -11.88
N VAL A 781 16.25 -27.61 -12.41
CA VAL A 781 15.17 -28.29 -11.67
C VAL A 781 15.57 -29.73 -11.33
N LYS A 782 16.19 -30.47 -12.26
CA LYS A 782 16.67 -31.83 -11.99
C LYS A 782 17.71 -31.89 -10.87
N LYS A 783 18.60 -30.90 -10.80
CA LYS A 783 19.61 -30.77 -9.75
C LYS A 783 18.96 -30.50 -8.39
N GLU A 784 17.93 -29.64 -8.35
CA GLU A 784 17.27 -29.26 -7.11
C GLU A 784 16.15 -30.21 -6.67
N ALA A 785 15.66 -31.09 -7.54
CA ALA A 785 14.51 -31.94 -7.24
C ALA A 785 14.71 -32.85 -6.03
N ASN A 786 15.94 -33.32 -5.83
CA ASN A 786 16.31 -34.15 -4.68
C ASN A 786 16.95 -33.34 -3.53
N ASN A 787 17.08 -32.02 -3.68
CA ASN A 787 17.47 -31.17 -2.58
C ASN A 787 16.32 -31.03 -1.60
N TYR A 788 16.64 -30.75 -0.35
CA TYR A 788 15.62 -30.50 0.66
C TYR A 788 14.90 -29.16 0.43
N PHE A 789 15.60 -28.16 -0.10
CA PHE A 789 15.07 -26.83 -0.41
C PHE A 789 15.28 -26.50 -1.88
N LEU A 790 14.32 -25.76 -2.41
CA LEU A 790 14.41 -25.15 -3.73
C LEU A 790 14.91 -23.71 -3.56
N SER A 791 15.74 -23.23 -4.49
CA SER A 791 16.05 -21.80 -4.58
C SER A 791 14.75 -21.02 -4.78
N ASN A 792 14.70 -19.77 -4.30
CA ASN A 792 13.48 -18.95 -4.34
C ASN A 792 12.97 -18.80 -5.79
N GLU A 793 13.89 -18.59 -6.73
CA GLU A 793 13.61 -18.35 -8.14
C GLU A 793 13.03 -19.59 -8.83
N ILE A 794 13.57 -20.77 -8.55
CA ILE A 794 13.05 -22.04 -9.09
C ILE A 794 11.74 -22.43 -8.40
N SER A 795 11.65 -22.23 -7.09
CA SER A 795 10.45 -22.51 -6.31
C SER A 795 9.25 -21.71 -6.80
N ASP A 796 9.46 -20.42 -7.06
CA ASP A 796 8.40 -19.54 -7.56
C ASP A 796 7.91 -19.99 -8.94
N ALA A 797 8.82 -20.29 -9.89
CA ALA A 797 8.44 -20.79 -11.20
C ALA A 797 7.61 -22.09 -11.11
N LEU A 798 8.07 -23.04 -10.28
CA LEU A 798 7.38 -24.32 -10.08
C LEU A 798 6.00 -24.15 -9.43
N SER A 799 5.85 -23.20 -8.50
CA SER A 799 4.56 -22.89 -7.89
C SER A 799 3.57 -22.34 -8.92
N ARG A 800 4.03 -21.48 -9.86
CA ARG A 800 3.18 -20.91 -10.92
C ARG A 800 2.70 -21.96 -11.92
N ILE A 801 3.50 -22.99 -12.22
CA ILE A 801 3.07 -24.10 -13.11
C ILE A 801 1.84 -24.84 -12.56
N VAL A 802 1.72 -24.97 -11.24
CA VAL A 802 0.54 -25.53 -10.56
C VAL A 802 -0.43 -24.45 -10.09
N PHE A 803 -0.38 -23.26 -10.72
CA PHE A 803 -1.29 -22.14 -10.47
C PHE A 803 -1.31 -21.65 -9.03
N VAL A 804 -0.20 -21.75 -8.30
CA VAL A 804 -0.05 -21.25 -6.93
C VAL A 804 0.79 -19.98 -6.92
N GLU A 805 0.26 -18.94 -6.30
CA GLU A 805 0.93 -17.67 -6.05
C GLU A 805 0.72 -17.25 -4.58
N HIS A 806 1.82 -16.89 -3.90
CA HIS A 806 1.81 -16.46 -2.49
C HIS A 806 1.02 -17.41 -1.55
N GLY A 807 1.11 -18.72 -1.79
CA GLY A 807 0.46 -19.74 -0.97
C GLY A 807 -1.03 -19.93 -1.23
N LYS A 808 -1.58 -19.34 -2.30
CA LYS A 808 -2.97 -19.52 -2.73
C LYS A 808 -3.03 -20.02 -4.16
N CYS A 809 -4.01 -20.87 -4.45
CA CYS A 809 -4.33 -21.26 -5.83
C CYS A 809 -5.02 -20.10 -6.53
N TRP A 810 -4.73 -19.91 -7.81
CA TRP A 810 -5.36 -18.89 -8.66
C TRP A 810 -6.84 -19.16 -8.91
N PHE A 811 -7.23 -20.43 -8.97
CA PHE A 811 -8.60 -20.86 -9.26
C PHE A 811 -9.30 -21.38 -8.00
N GLU A 812 -10.53 -20.93 -7.78
CA GLU A 812 -11.44 -21.37 -6.71
C GLU A 812 -12.60 -22.19 -7.29
N GLU A 813 -12.95 -23.31 -6.62
CA GLU A 813 -14.13 -24.22 -6.76
C GLU A 813 -14.64 -24.65 -8.15
N GLN A 814 -14.71 -23.78 -9.16
CA GLN A 814 -15.17 -24.04 -10.53
C GLN A 814 -14.09 -23.65 -11.54
N TRP A 815 -13.30 -24.63 -12.00
CA TRP A 815 -12.30 -24.45 -13.06
C TRP A 815 -12.67 -25.29 -14.29
N SER A 816 -13.44 -24.68 -15.20
CA SER A 816 -14.04 -25.30 -16.39
C SER A 816 -13.04 -26.00 -17.32
N HIS A 817 -11.80 -25.53 -17.36
CA HIS A 817 -10.74 -26.02 -18.26
C HIS A 817 -9.67 -26.88 -17.56
N ALA A 818 -9.84 -27.22 -16.29
CA ALA A 818 -8.86 -27.95 -15.46
C ALA A 818 -8.28 -29.20 -16.15
N ALA A 819 -9.15 -30.00 -16.79
CA ALA A 819 -8.77 -31.24 -17.46
C ALA A 819 -7.69 -31.05 -18.54
N LEU A 820 -7.64 -29.88 -19.21
CA LEU A 820 -6.66 -29.56 -20.26
C LEU A 820 -5.22 -29.47 -19.73
N PHE A 821 -5.04 -29.28 -18.42
CA PHE A 821 -3.75 -29.13 -17.77
C PHE A 821 -3.26 -30.41 -17.09
N SER A 822 -4.04 -31.50 -17.14
CA SER A 822 -3.71 -32.75 -16.46
C SER A 822 -2.34 -33.31 -16.88
N ASP A 823 -2.02 -33.30 -18.18
CA ASP A 823 -0.75 -33.81 -18.70
C ASP A 823 0.46 -33.07 -18.13
N ILE A 824 0.37 -31.73 -18.00
CA ILE A 824 1.49 -30.92 -17.51
C ILE A 824 1.62 -31.03 -15.99
N ILE A 825 0.50 -31.12 -15.27
CA ILE A 825 0.49 -31.38 -13.82
C ILE A 825 1.06 -32.77 -13.54
N GLU A 826 0.70 -33.78 -14.31
CA GLU A 826 1.26 -35.13 -14.16
C GLU A 826 2.78 -35.16 -14.41
N LYS A 827 3.26 -34.41 -15.42
CA LYS A 827 4.71 -34.22 -15.64
C LYS A 827 5.36 -33.50 -14.46
N TRP A 828 4.75 -32.45 -13.95
CA TRP A 828 5.24 -31.71 -12.78
C TRP A 828 5.34 -32.64 -11.55
N VAL A 829 4.31 -33.45 -11.30
CA VAL A 829 4.26 -34.47 -10.24
C VAL A 829 5.43 -35.46 -10.36
N LYS A 830 5.70 -35.94 -11.58
CA LYS A 830 6.82 -36.86 -11.89
C LYS A 830 8.19 -36.23 -11.63
N VAL A 831 8.36 -34.95 -11.95
CA VAL A 831 9.66 -34.28 -11.92
C VAL A 831 10.00 -33.75 -10.54
N ILE A 832 9.04 -33.15 -9.84
CA ILE A 832 9.31 -32.37 -8.62
C ILE A 832 8.34 -32.63 -7.47
N GLY A 833 7.23 -33.34 -7.70
CA GLY A 833 6.17 -33.47 -6.71
C GLY A 833 6.61 -34.19 -5.43
N HIS A 834 7.69 -34.96 -5.46
CA HIS A 834 8.28 -35.62 -4.29
C HIS A 834 9.10 -34.69 -3.39
N ASN A 835 9.44 -33.49 -3.83
CA ASN A 835 10.10 -32.49 -3.01
C ASN A 835 9.12 -31.89 -1.98
N PRO A 836 9.46 -31.80 -0.67
CA PRO A 836 8.51 -31.34 0.35
C PRO A 836 7.95 -29.93 0.16
N GLN A 837 8.75 -28.99 -0.34
CA GLN A 837 8.29 -27.63 -0.63
C GLN A 837 7.36 -27.61 -1.84
N ALA A 838 7.73 -28.29 -2.93
CA ALA A 838 6.89 -28.41 -4.11
C ALA A 838 5.55 -29.10 -3.78
N PHE A 839 5.58 -30.22 -3.05
CA PHE A 839 4.39 -30.95 -2.63
C PHE A 839 3.36 -30.06 -1.93
N SER A 840 3.82 -29.09 -1.13
CA SER A 840 2.93 -28.12 -0.47
C SER A 840 2.15 -27.24 -1.48
N TYR A 841 2.72 -26.95 -2.65
CA TYR A 841 2.02 -26.23 -3.73
C TYR A 841 0.98 -27.12 -4.41
N LEU A 842 1.30 -28.39 -4.67
CA LEU A 842 0.34 -29.36 -5.20
C LEU A 842 -0.88 -29.50 -4.27
N ILE A 843 -0.66 -29.64 -2.97
CA ILE A 843 -1.74 -29.70 -1.98
C ILE A 843 -2.55 -28.41 -1.95
N THR A 844 -1.91 -27.25 -2.10
CA THR A 844 -2.60 -25.94 -2.18
C THR A 844 -3.54 -25.86 -3.38
N MET A 845 -3.05 -26.24 -4.56
CA MET A 845 -3.84 -26.29 -5.79
C MET A 845 -5.01 -27.26 -5.65
N LEU A 846 -4.73 -28.50 -5.23
CA LEU A 846 -5.74 -29.53 -5.07
C LEU A 846 -6.78 -29.14 -4.02
N SER A 847 -6.40 -28.55 -2.89
CA SER A 847 -7.35 -28.15 -1.84
C SER A 847 -8.32 -27.05 -2.28
N SER A 848 -7.94 -26.22 -3.26
CA SER A 848 -8.77 -25.12 -3.77
C SER A 848 -9.68 -25.57 -4.93
N SER A 849 -9.25 -26.58 -5.69
CA SER A 849 -9.90 -27.08 -6.92
C SER A 849 -10.27 -28.57 -6.88
N VAL A 850 -10.44 -29.13 -5.67
CA VAL A 850 -10.54 -30.58 -5.37
C VAL A 850 -11.40 -31.34 -6.37
N TRP A 851 -12.56 -30.80 -6.72
CA TRP A 851 -13.58 -31.51 -7.50
C TRP A 851 -13.20 -31.79 -8.95
N GLN A 852 -12.27 -31.03 -9.53
CA GLN A 852 -11.95 -31.14 -10.96
C GLN A 852 -11.03 -32.32 -11.28
N PHE A 853 -10.24 -32.78 -10.30
CA PHE A 853 -9.27 -33.86 -10.46
C PHE A 853 -9.51 -35.04 -9.50
N ALA A 854 -10.60 -35.00 -8.73
CA ALA A 854 -10.93 -36.03 -7.74
C ALA A 854 -11.95 -37.06 -8.27
N PRO A 855 -11.91 -38.31 -7.77
CA PRO A 855 -10.88 -38.86 -6.89
C PRO A 855 -9.58 -39.19 -7.64
N GLU A 856 -9.66 -39.46 -8.94
CA GLU A 856 -8.52 -39.67 -9.84
C GLU A 856 -8.49 -38.56 -10.89
N PRO A 857 -7.32 -38.04 -11.31
CA PRO A 857 -5.96 -38.54 -11.02
C PRO A 857 -5.34 -38.08 -9.69
N THR A 858 -6.07 -37.34 -8.84
CA THR A 858 -5.54 -36.78 -7.58
C THR A 858 -4.87 -37.82 -6.68
N LEU A 859 -5.55 -38.93 -6.39
CA LEU A 859 -5.01 -39.97 -5.52
C LEU A 859 -3.75 -40.60 -6.13
N GLY A 860 -3.76 -40.89 -7.43
CA GLY A 860 -2.57 -41.37 -8.15
C GLY A 860 -1.38 -40.40 -8.05
N TRP A 861 -1.61 -39.09 -8.24
CA TRP A 861 -0.56 -38.08 -8.11
C TRP A 861 0.05 -38.04 -6.70
N LEU A 862 -0.80 -38.02 -5.66
CA LEU A 862 -0.34 -38.01 -4.27
C LEU A 862 0.46 -39.27 -3.94
N THR A 863 -0.04 -40.46 -4.31
CA THR A 863 0.67 -41.72 -4.10
C THR A 863 2.03 -41.72 -4.80
N GLN A 864 2.11 -41.17 -6.02
CA GLN A 864 3.36 -41.08 -6.75
C GLN A 864 4.39 -40.17 -6.04
N CYS A 865 4.00 -38.97 -5.61
CA CYS A 865 4.88 -38.06 -4.87
C CYS A 865 5.44 -38.73 -3.61
N VAL A 866 4.56 -39.38 -2.86
CA VAL A 866 4.90 -40.05 -1.59
C VAL A 866 5.83 -41.23 -1.82
N ASN A 867 5.64 -42.00 -2.89
CA ASN A 867 6.50 -43.13 -3.23
C ASN A 867 7.89 -42.71 -3.72
N ALA A 868 7.98 -41.57 -4.40
CA ALA A 868 9.25 -41.04 -4.90
C ALA A 868 10.01 -40.18 -3.88
N SER A 869 9.37 -39.79 -2.77
CA SER A 869 10.00 -38.95 -1.74
C SER A 869 11.12 -39.68 -1.00
N THR A 870 12.28 -39.05 -0.95
CA THR A 870 13.45 -39.48 -0.16
C THR A 870 13.62 -38.66 1.12
N HIS A 871 12.83 -37.61 1.31
CA HIS A 871 12.86 -36.69 2.47
C HIS A 871 11.59 -36.83 3.33
N PRO A 872 11.59 -36.31 4.58
CA PRO A 872 10.45 -36.36 5.49
C PRO A 872 9.27 -35.49 5.00
N LEU A 873 8.46 -36.03 4.08
CA LEU A 873 7.43 -35.30 3.37
C LEU A 873 6.34 -34.73 4.29
N TRP A 874 5.96 -35.50 5.32
CA TRP A 874 4.78 -35.24 6.15
C TRP A 874 5.02 -34.23 7.27
N GLN A 875 6.24 -34.17 7.79
CA GLN A 875 6.64 -33.28 8.89
C GLN A 875 6.89 -31.84 8.41
N GLU A 876 6.93 -31.63 7.09
CA GLU A 876 7.24 -30.36 6.47
C GLU A 876 5.98 -29.58 6.08
N ARG A 877 5.96 -28.27 6.34
CA ARG A 877 4.93 -27.30 5.86
C ARG A 877 3.47 -27.76 6.03
N ASP A 878 3.19 -28.45 7.13
CA ASP A 878 1.88 -29.03 7.47
C ASP A 878 1.34 -29.99 6.37
N ASN A 879 2.22 -30.55 5.54
CA ASN A 879 1.86 -31.42 4.42
C ASN A 879 1.03 -32.62 4.89
N GLY A 880 1.38 -33.22 6.03
CA GLY A 880 0.63 -34.36 6.59
C GLY A 880 -0.82 -34.01 6.92
N GLU A 881 -1.04 -32.96 7.72
CA GLU A 881 -2.39 -32.54 8.13
C GLU A 881 -3.22 -32.09 6.93
N ARG A 882 -2.65 -31.25 6.05
CA ARG A 882 -3.34 -30.76 4.85
C ARG A 882 -3.69 -31.88 3.87
N THR A 883 -2.85 -32.91 3.77
CA THR A 883 -3.16 -34.11 2.95
C THR A 883 -4.28 -34.92 3.60
N ALA A 884 -4.29 -35.09 4.92
CA ALA A 884 -5.37 -35.78 5.62
C ALA A 884 -6.72 -35.04 5.46
N GLU A 885 -6.73 -33.71 5.53
CA GLU A 885 -7.91 -32.88 5.28
C GLU A 885 -8.43 -33.05 3.85
N LEU A 886 -7.53 -33.03 2.86
CA LEU A 886 -7.86 -33.28 1.47
C LEU A 886 -8.47 -34.68 1.26
N LEU A 887 -7.84 -35.71 1.83
CA LEU A 887 -8.36 -37.09 1.75
C LEU A 887 -9.74 -37.22 2.42
N GLN A 888 -9.96 -36.54 3.55
CA GLN A 888 -11.27 -36.51 4.18
C GLN A 888 -12.34 -35.91 3.26
N ARG A 889 -12.03 -34.79 2.61
CA ARG A 889 -12.94 -34.15 1.64
C ARG A 889 -13.23 -35.05 0.45
N ILE A 890 -12.21 -35.73 -0.08
CA ILE A 890 -12.37 -36.69 -1.19
C ILE A 890 -13.25 -37.86 -0.75
N TRP A 891 -13.00 -38.44 0.43
CA TRP A 891 -13.80 -39.55 0.95
C TRP A 891 -15.27 -39.17 1.11
N ASN A 892 -15.56 -38.04 1.77
CA ASN A 892 -16.92 -37.60 2.03
C ASN A 892 -17.76 -37.39 0.75
N ASN A 893 -17.12 -37.14 -0.40
CA ASN A 893 -17.81 -36.87 -1.66
C ASN A 893 -17.73 -38.02 -2.68
N PHE A 894 -16.71 -38.89 -2.59
CA PHE A 894 -16.46 -39.94 -3.58
C PHE A 894 -16.36 -41.35 -2.99
N GLU A 895 -16.81 -41.59 -1.75
CA GLU A 895 -16.72 -42.88 -1.06
C GLU A 895 -17.15 -44.07 -1.95
N LYS A 896 -18.31 -43.96 -2.61
CA LYS A 896 -18.82 -45.04 -3.49
C LYS A 896 -17.82 -45.37 -4.61
N GLN A 897 -17.29 -44.35 -5.30
CA GLN A 897 -16.34 -44.54 -6.39
C GLN A 897 -15.01 -45.12 -5.89
N ILE A 898 -14.55 -44.68 -4.71
CA ILE A 898 -13.34 -45.19 -4.07
C ILE A 898 -13.50 -46.68 -3.76
N ARG A 899 -14.63 -47.09 -3.16
CA ARG A 899 -14.87 -48.50 -2.79
C ARG A 899 -15.11 -49.43 -3.99
N GLU A 900 -15.71 -48.94 -5.06
CA GLU A 900 -16.01 -49.73 -6.27
C GLU A 900 -14.77 -50.05 -7.11
N ARG A 901 -13.73 -49.20 -7.06
CA ARG A 901 -12.52 -49.36 -7.86
C ARG A 901 -11.34 -49.80 -7.00
N THR A 902 -10.88 -51.04 -7.20
CA THR A 902 -9.78 -51.63 -6.42
C THR A 902 -8.51 -50.76 -6.41
N ALA A 903 -8.12 -50.21 -7.56
CA ALA A 903 -6.92 -49.36 -7.67
C ALA A 903 -7.05 -48.04 -6.88
N THR A 904 -8.21 -47.37 -6.97
CA THR A 904 -8.48 -46.12 -6.25
C THR A 904 -8.58 -46.35 -4.75
N LEU A 905 -9.20 -47.47 -4.33
CA LEU A 905 -9.22 -47.89 -2.92
C LEU A 905 -7.81 -48.12 -2.40
N GLN A 906 -6.94 -48.76 -3.20
CA GLN A 906 -5.56 -49.02 -2.83
C GLN A 906 -4.77 -47.70 -2.67
N HIS A 907 -4.83 -46.78 -3.63
CA HIS A 907 -4.17 -45.47 -3.52
C HIS A 907 -4.62 -44.71 -2.26
N TYR A 908 -5.93 -44.65 -2.02
CA TYR A 908 -6.49 -43.98 -0.85
C TYR A 908 -6.05 -44.64 0.47
N SER A 909 -6.14 -45.98 0.54
CA SER A 909 -5.74 -46.76 1.71
C SER A 909 -4.26 -46.56 2.02
N ASP A 910 -3.38 -46.71 1.03
CA ASP A 910 -1.93 -46.57 1.20
C ASP A 910 -1.55 -45.18 1.73
N LEU A 911 -2.19 -44.12 1.24
CA LEU A 911 -1.98 -42.75 1.74
C LEU A 911 -2.44 -42.60 3.20
N VAL A 912 -3.63 -43.10 3.55
CA VAL A 912 -4.15 -43.03 4.92
C VAL A 912 -3.26 -43.77 5.90
N TYR A 913 -2.84 -45.00 5.57
CA TYR A 913 -1.94 -45.77 6.46
C TYR A 913 -0.59 -45.08 6.64
N ARG A 914 0.00 -44.52 5.57
CA ARG A 914 1.26 -43.76 5.68
C ARG A 914 1.13 -42.51 6.54
N LEU A 915 -0.01 -41.82 6.50
CA LEU A 915 -0.26 -40.67 7.37
C LEU A 915 -0.46 -41.08 8.84
N VAL A 916 -1.10 -42.23 9.08
CA VAL A 916 -1.21 -42.81 10.44
C VAL A 916 0.17 -43.16 10.98
N ASP A 917 1.01 -43.82 10.17
CA ASP A 917 2.38 -44.17 10.56
C ASP A 917 3.25 -42.92 10.82
N ALA A 918 2.97 -41.83 10.11
CA ALA A 918 3.60 -40.53 10.31
C ALA A 918 3.07 -39.75 11.54
N GLY A 919 2.07 -40.28 12.26
CA GLY A 919 1.51 -39.67 13.47
C GLY A 919 0.49 -38.56 13.23
N VAL A 920 -0.11 -38.47 12.03
CA VAL A 920 -1.10 -37.42 11.69
C VAL A 920 -2.46 -37.75 12.34
N PRO A 921 -2.98 -36.91 13.27
CA PRO A 921 -4.17 -37.24 14.07
C PRO A 921 -5.42 -37.52 13.23
N LEU A 922 -5.68 -36.71 12.20
CA LEU A 922 -6.87 -36.83 11.34
C LEU A 922 -6.89 -38.15 10.54
N ALA A 923 -5.71 -38.73 10.24
CA ALA A 923 -5.59 -39.97 9.49
C ALA A 923 -6.14 -41.18 10.28
N GLY A 924 -6.05 -41.17 11.61
CA GLY A 924 -6.63 -42.22 12.46
C GLY A 924 -8.15 -42.34 12.30
N LEU A 925 -8.85 -41.22 12.14
CA LEU A 925 -10.29 -41.18 11.88
C LEU A 925 -10.62 -41.71 10.47
N LEU A 926 -9.80 -41.39 9.47
CA LEU A 926 -9.98 -41.89 8.10
C LEU A 926 -9.75 -43.41 8.02
N ARG A 927 -8.80 -43.94 8.78
CA ARG A 927 -8.56 -45.39 8.89
C ARG A 927 -9.77 -46.13 9.46
N GLN A 928 -10.38 -45.58 10.51
CA GLN A 928 -11.62 -46.16 11.07
C GLN A 928 -12.76 -46.17 10.05
N LYS A 929 -12.92 -45.11 9.24
CA LYS A 929 -13.91 -45.05 8.16
C LYS A 929 -13.65 -46.10 7.06
N LEU A 930 -12.38 -46.35 6.71
CA LEU A 930 -12.00 -47.40 5.76
C LEU A 930 -12.37 -48.80 6.25
N GLU A 931 -12.09 -49.07 7.53
CA GLU A 931 -12.32 -50.38 8.19
C GLU A 931 -13.82 -50.64 8.47
N GLN A 932 -14.66 -49.60 8.51
CA GLN A 932 -16.11 -49.73 8.56
C GLN A 932 -16.64 -50.29 7.22
N ARG A 933 -17.16 -51.53 7.24
CA ARG A 933 -17.88 -52.11 6.10
C ARG A 933 -19.22 -51.39 5.91
N SER A 934 -19.50 -50.91 4.71
CA SER A 934 -20.87 -50.51 4.31
C SER A 934 -21.82 -51.67 4.62
N LYS A 935 -22.90 -51.38 5.35
CA LYS A 935 -24.07 -52.27 5.34
C LYS A 935 -24.71 -52.28 3.95
#